data_AF-A0AAF0DX03-F1
#
_entry.id   AF-A0AAF0DX03-F1
#
_cell.length_a   1.000
_cell.length_b   1.000
_cell.length_c   1.000
_cell.angle_alpha   90.00
_cell.angle_beta   90.00
_cell.angle_gamma   90.00
#
_symmetry.space_group_name_H-M   'P 1'
#
loop_
_entity.id
_entity.type
_entity.pdbx_description
1 polymer ?
#
loop_
_entity_poly.entity_id
_entity_poly.type
_entity_poly.pdbx_seq_one_letter_code
_entity_poly.pdbx_strand_id
1 'polypeptide(L)'
;MRRIWGALRTPAAHFATLAHEHRVHPSRMPRYSELIEQLGAVRPLLKDRPLTFAEKIVYSHLLDPAADLADAGADPSAVRGKRYLKLHVDRLAMQDASAQMALLQFMTCGLRQAAVPASVHCDHLIQAFQGADADLSRSLDQHHEVFAFLESACRKYGIEFWRPGSGIIHQIVLENYAAPGLLMLGTDSHTPNASGMGCLAIGVGGADAVDAMTATPWELLAPKVLNVHLTGELSPWCSAKDVILNIAGRLTVRGGTGYIVEYSGPGLATLPATGLATMANMGAEIGATTSAFPYSDAMGRYLTATRRADVAHRAEQAAAAGLLSADAGAEYDERIEIDLSKLEPSLNGPFTPDLNVPLSTFVQRVREGSAGHPKELAAALIGSCTNSSYADMSRCADLARQATDAGLKVQAPFDVTPGSEQVRATVERDGIESALTNAGARVLANACGPCIGQWKRTDHQGEANVILTSFNRNFRARNDGNPQTLNFLAAPEIVTAFAFAGRLDFNPMTDAIQTKDGGEFRFHPPQFEELPSAGFAQGDTSYLPTPMPAPQPEVEVVISPESQRLEALKPFTSPFSEQDAANGRYELPPLRCLLRIRGKCTTDHISAAGPWLKYKGHLSNLAENTLIGASNDETGNVNEAKDYATTDQPLDTIPGMAKRWRARDQPWMIVADHNYGEGSAREHAALQPRLFGCQLVLARSIARIAETNLRKQGVLTLLFENDDDYFKIGGGDLVETVNLSELLRPGADLSTVVRVRVTKFNEDGSVRESFELPTRHSLSATHLAWIRAGSALNLIRAQAQARASPSSAGTPSSASASSSQVRMYSTSAVRRAAAPAAPQGASDPRYETLRQIIFPPPPVKSKKNTAPTTLEGAIGEGQASREVYETVRRAWQLLQRRKREQFAAQLEKKRVLLNEAVQDLRQEDAALFKHAAQYSAPTKRNVEEQERLKKLGLTPGSAGNEAEAPGSRTIVKRRARVMAQTRLATMFPRELRAPTLTPPTKGWPPYTPQDE
;
A
#
# COMPACT_ATOMS: atom_id res chain seq x y z
N MET A 1 -17.50 -32.33 60.75
CA MET A 1 -18.90 -32.16 61.23
C MET A 1 -19.01 -30.85 62.01
N ARG A 2 -19.96 -30.02 61.58
CA ARG A 2 -20.45 -28.72 62.11
C ARG A 2 -19.99 -28.26 63.51
N ARG A 3 -19.40 -27.06 63.58
CA ARG A 3 -19.46 -26.10 64.71
C ARG A 3 -19.72 -24.73 64.09
N ILE A 4 -20.94 -24.22 64.07
CA ILE A 4 -21.57 -23.34 65.08
C ILE A 4 -20.56 -22.33 65.64
N TRP A 5 -20.71 -21.06 65.26
CA TRP A 5 -21.13 -19.96 66.13
C TRP A 5 -21.21 -18.66 65.31
N GLY A 6 -22.38 -18.03 65.33
CA GLY A 6 -22.55 -16.64 64.96
C GLY A 6 -22.91 -15.85 66.20
N ALA A 7 -22.42 -14.61 66.30
CA ALA A 7 -23.14 -13.48 66.91
C ALA A 7 -22.36 -12.16 66.75
N LEU A 8 -23.06 -11.17 66.16
CA LEU A 8 -23.04 -9.72 66.46
C LEU A 8 -21.84 -8.89 65.98
N ARG A 9 -21.93 -8.22 64.81
CA ARG A 9 -22.50 -6.87 64.53
C ARG A 9 -21.62 -5.68 64.97
N THR A 10 -21.07 -4.99 63.97
CA THR A 10 -20.81 -3.52 63.95
C THR A 10 -21.00 -3.00 62.50
N PRO A 11 -21.32 -1.71 62.31
CA PRO A 11 -22.14 -1.24 61.19
C PRO A 11 -21.35 -1.03 59.90
N ALA A 12 -21.98 -1.39 58.78
CA ALA A 12 -21.51 -1.12 57.43
C ALA A 12 -21.46 0.39 57.18
N ALA A 13 -20.27 0.98 57.33
CA ALA A 13 -19.97 2.27 56.75
C ALA A 13 -20.02 2.13 55.23
N HIS A 14 -20.80 2.99 54.60
CA HIS A 14 -20.89 3.16 53.15
C HIS A 14 -19.50 3.40 52.54
N PHE A 15 -18.86 2.33 52.06
CA PHE A 15 -18.06 2.43 50.85
C PHE A 15 -19.01 2.17 49.68
N ALA A 16 -19.71 3.23 49.27
CA ALA A 16 -20.15 3.31 47.89
C ALA A 16 -18.88 3.48 47.06
N THR A 17 -18.21 2.35 46.79
CA THR A 17 -17.22 2.27 45.74
C THR A 17 -17.91 2.76 44.47
N LEU A 18 -17.39 3.86 43.92
CA LEU A 18 -17.59 4.26 42.53
C LEU A 18 -17.02 3.15 41.64
N ALA A 19 -17.73 2.03 41.56
CA ALA A 19 -17.61 1.08 40.48
C ALA A 19 -18.30 1.71 39.27
N HIS A 20 -17.65 2.70 38.66
CA HIS A 20 -17.83 2.86 37.23
C HIS A 20 -17.21 1.62 36.60
N GLU A 21 -18.02 0.58 36.40
CA GLU A 21 -17.66 -0.56 35.57
C GLU A 21 -17.12 -0.01 34.25
N HIS A 22 -15.81 -0.17 34.01
CA HIS A 22 -15.17 0.11 32.73
C HIS A 22 -15.67 -0.90 31.70
N ARG A 23 -16.95 -0.80 31.30
CA ARG A 23 -17.51 -1.61 30.22
C ARG A 23 -16.88 -1.17 28.92
N VAL A 24 -16.30 -2.12 28.17
CA VAL A 24 -15.80 -1.87 26.83
C VAL A 24 -16.95 -1.34 25.97
N HIS A 25 -16.72 -0.27 25.20
CA HIS A 25 -17.74 0.25 24.31
C HIS A 25 -18.19 -0.84 23.32
N PRO A 26 -19.50 -1.09 23.11
CA PRO A 26 -19.98 -2.20 22.28
C PRO A 26 -19.44 -2.22 20.85
N SER A 27 -19.10 -1.06 20.27
CA SER A 27 -18.48 -0.96 18.94
C SER A 27 -17.08 -1.57 18.83
N ARG A 28 -16.44 -1.90 19.97
CA ARG A 28 -15.13 -2.56 20.04
C ARG A 28 -15.26 -4.08 20.24
N MET A 29 -16.48 -4.61 20.15
CA MET A 29 -16.81 -6.01 20.35
C MET A 29 -17.45 -6.59 19.09
N PRO A 30 -17.01 -7.76 18.60
CA PRO A 30 -17.66 -8.44 17.49
C PRO A 30 -19.11 -8.83 17.81
N ARG A 31 -19.95 -8.89 16.77
CA ARG A 31 -21.33 -9.37 16.86
C ARG A 31 -21.38 -10.90 16.84
N TYR A 32 -20.76 -11.53 17.84
CA TYR A 32 -20.54 -12.98 17.86
C TYR A 32 -21.81 -13.81 17.64
N SER A 33 -22.95 -13.41 18.20
CA SER A 33 -24.21 -14.13 18.00
C SER A 33 -24.64 -14.14 16.53
N GLU A 34 -24.55 -13.00 15.85
CA GLU A 34 -24.89 -12.87 14.43
C GLU A 34 -23.90 -13.67 13.57
N LEU A 35 -22.61 -13.63 13.88
CA LEU A 35 -21.59 -14.38 13.15
C LEU A 35 -21.76 -15.90 13.28
N ILE A 36 -22.11 -16.38 14.47
CA ILE A 36 -22.39 -17.80 14.72
C ILE A 36 -23.66 -18.25 13.98
N GLU A 37 -24.71 -17.43 14.01
CA GLU A 37 -25.95 -17.68 13.26
C GLU A 37 -25.69 -17.73 11.74
N GLN A 38 -24.96 -16.75 11.21
CA GLN A 38 -24.58 -16.68 9.80
C GLN A 38 -23.72 -17.89 9.41
N LEU A 39 -22.77 -18.30 10.25
CA LEU A 39 -21.97 -19.51 10.02
C LEU A 39 -22.86 -20.76 9.95
N GLY A 40 -23.89 -20.85 10.80
CA GLY A 40 -24.91 -21.89 10.74
C GLY A 40 -25.66 -21.92 9.41
N ALA A 41 -25.97 -20.76 8.83
CA ALA A 41 -26.61 -20.64 7.51
C ALA A 41 -25.65 -20.95 6.34
N VAL A 42 -24.36 -20.63 6.48
CA VAL A 42 -23.32 -20.88 5.47
C VAL A 42 -23.04 -22.37 5.27
N ARG A 43 -22.98 -23.15 6.37
CA ARG A 43 -22.53 -24.55 6.33
C ARG A 43 -23.35 -25.44 5.37
N PRO A 44 -24.70 -25.42 5.37
CA PRO A 44 -25.48 -26.20 4.41
C PRO A 44 -25.23 -25.85 2.94
N LEU A 45 -24.95 -24.57 2.64
CA LEU A 45 -24.65 -24.10 1.27
C LEU A 45 -23.36 -24.71 0.73
N LEU A 46 -22.45 -25.10 1.62
CA LEU A 46 -21.17 -25.73 1.33
C LEU A 46 -21.18 -27.25 1.61
N LYS A 47 -22.38 -27.86 1.72
CA LYS A 47 -22.58 -29.28 2.03
C LYS A 47 -21.85 -29.74 3.30
N ASP A 48 -21.81 -28.87 4.31
CA ASP A 48 -21.22 -29.12 5.63
C ASP A 48 -19.74 -29.54 5.59
N ARG A 49 -19.00 -29.17 4.53
CA ARG A 49 -17.55 -29.38 4.48
C ARG A 49 -16.84 -28.66 5.64
N PRO A 50 -15.73 -29.21 6.17
CA PRO A 50 -14.87 -28.49 7.09
C PRO A 50 -14.37 -27.16 6.50
N LEU A 51 -14.44 -26.09 7.29
CA LEU A 51 -13.98 -24.75 6.91
C LEU A 51 -12.69 -24.39 7.63
N THR A 52 -11.78 -23.72 6.93
CA THR A 52 -10.62 -23.10 7.59
C THR A 52 -11.08 -21.94 8.48
N PHE A 53 -10.22 -21.47 9.38
CA PHE A 53 -10.57 -20.31 10.21
C PHE A 53 -10.85 -19.06 9.36
N ALA A 54 -10.02 -18.81 8.35
CA ALA A 54 -10.20 -17.72 7.40
C ALA A 54 -11.56 -17.79 6.68
N GLU A 55 -11.97 -18.97 6.21
CA GLU A 55 -13.27 -19.17 5.57
C GLU A 55 -14.44 -18.88 6.52
N LYS A 56 -14.37 -19.32 7.79
CA LYS A 56 -15.42 -19.04 8.77
C LYS A 56 -15.62 -17.55 8.96
N ILE A 57 -14.54 -16.78 9.11
CA ILE A 57 -14.66 -15.33 9.28
C ILE A 57 -15.14 -14.68 7.97
N VAL A 58 -14.55 -14.99 6.81
CA VAL A 58 -15.01 -14.38 5.54
C VAL A 58 -16.48 -14.69 5.26
N TYR A 59 -16.90 -15.95 5.39
CA TYR A 59 -18.26 -16.36 5.00
C TYR A 59 -19.34 -15.92 5.99
N SER A 60 -19.03 -15.83 7.29
CA SER A 60 -19.95 -15.26 8.29
C SER A 60 -20.15 -13.75 8.14
N HIS A 61 -19.36 -13.07 7.30
CA HIS A 61 -19.51 -11.65 6.97
C HIS A 61 -20.15 -11.41 5.60
N LEU A 62 -20.58 -12.45 4.88
CA LEU A 62 -21.31 -12.29 3.62
C LEU A 62 -22.65 -11.59 3.87
N LEU A 63 -22.97 -10.62 3.00
CA LEU A 63 -24.27 -9.94 3.03
C LEU A 63 -25.41 -10.87 2.64
N ASP A 64 -25.19 -11.72 1.63
CA ASP A 64 -26.13 -12.74 1.18
C ASP A 64 -25.38 -14.04 0.85
N PRO A 65 -25.16 -14.92 1.85
CA PRO A 65 -24.50 -16.19 1.62
C PRO A 65 -25.19 -17.05 0.57
N ALA A 66 -26.53 -17.01 0.49
CA ALA A 66 -27.29 -17.83 -0.45
C ALA A 66 -27.01 -17.43 -1.89
N ALA A 67 -26.84 -16.13 -2.16
CA ALA A 67 -26.44 -15.64 -3.47
C ALA A 67 -24.95 -15.87 -3.76
N ASP A 68 -24.06 -15.50 -2.85
CA ASP A 68 -22.61 -15.51 -3.11
C ASP A 68 -22.03 -16.95 -3.14
N LEU A 69 -22.64 -17.89 -2.40
CA LEU A 69 -22.24 -19.30 -2.34
C LEU A 69 -23.18 -20.24 -3.10
N ALA A 70 -24.12 -19.72 -3.90
CA ALA A 70 -25.03 -20.52 -4.72
C ALA A 70 -24.25 -21.56 -5.56
N ASP A 71 -24.67 -22.81 -5.54
CA ASP A 71 -24.07 -23.92 -6.30
C ASP A 71 -22.56 -24.16 -6.06
N ALA A 72 -21.98 -23.62 -4.98
CA ALA A 72 -20.57 -23.83 -4.66
C ALA A 72 -20.29 -25.32 -4.36
N GLY A 73 -21.22 -26.01 -3.69
CA GLY A 73 -21.06 -27.40 -3.30
C GLY A 73 -19.93 -27.60 -2.28
N ALA A 74 -19.37 -28.81 -2.24
CA ALA A 74 -18.32 -29.17 -1.27
C ALA A 74 -16.89 -28.88 -1.75
N ASP A 75 -16.68 -28.54 -3.03
CA ASP A 75 -15.35 -28.27 -3.56
C ASP A 75 -14.93 -26.82 -3.21
N PRO A 76 -13.90 -26.60 -2.37
CA PRO A 76 -13.44 -25.25 -2.04
C PRO A 76 -12.97 -24.47 -3.27
N SER A 77 -12.49 -25.17 -4.32
CA SER A 77 -12.03 -24.53 -5.57
C SER A 77 -13.16 -23.87 -6.35
N ALA A 78 -14.43 -24.20 -6.08
CA ALA A 78 -15.59 -23.56 -6.69
C ALA A 78 -15.80 -22.12 -6.20
N VAL A 79 -15.22 -21.77 -5.05
CA VAL A 79 -15.28 -20.44 -4.43
C VAL A 79 -13.91 -19.78 -4.46
N ARG A 80 -12.89 -20.42 -3.87
CA ARG A 80 -11.54 -19.86 -3.69
C ARG A 80 -10.90 -19.50 -5.03
N GLY A 81 -10.41 -18.27 -5.14
CA GLY A 81 -9.79 -17.70 -6.34
C GLY A 81 -10.72 -17.45 -7.52
N LYS A 82 -12.03 -17.71 -7.40
CA LYS A 82 -13.00 -17.62 -8.51
C LYS A 82 -14.14 -16.64 -8.28
N ARG A 83 -14.68 -16.55 -7.05
CA ARG A 83 -15.88 -15.75 -6.75
C ARG A 83 -15.53 -14.45 -6.03
N TYR A 84 -16.20 -13.37 -6.40
CA TYR A 84 -16.20 -12.15 -5.58
C TYR A 84 -17.28 -12.25 -4.52
N LEU A 85 -16.89 -11.98 -3.29
CA LEU A 85 -17.70 -12.05 -2.10
C LEU A 85 -18.09 -10.64 -1.68
N LYS A 86 -19.36 -10.42 -1.36
CA LYS A 86 -19.88 -9.12 -0.91
C LYS A 86 -19.96 -9.13 0.60
N LEU A 87 -19.08 -8.38 1.24
CA LEU A 87 -18.83 -8.46 2.67
C LEU A 87 -19.36 -7.25 3.42
N HIS A 88 -19.87 -7.51 4.63
CA HIS A 88 -20.15 -6.51 5.64
C HIS A 88 -18.88 -6.24 6.45
N VAL A 89 -18.36 -5.02 6.37
CA VAL A 89 -17.20 -4.58 7.15
C VAL A 89 -17.66 -4.15 8.55
N ASP A 90 -17.01 -4.62 9.62
CA ASP A 90 -17.39 -4.22 10.98
C ASP A 90 -16.83 -2.85 11.37
N ARG A 91 -15.64 -2.51 10.87
CA ARG A 91 -14.97 -1.26 11.21
C ARG A 91 -13.90 -0.85 10.19
N LEU A 92 -13.52 0.43 10.27
CA LEU A 92 -12.49 1.05 9.45
C LEU A 92 -11.42 1.74 10.33
N ALA A 93 -10.15 1.66 9.93
CA ALA A 93 -9.07 2.47 10.50
C ALA A 93 -8.28 3.16 9.38
N MET A 94 -8.03 4.46 9.50
CA MET A 94 -7.32 5.24 8.49
C MET A 94 -6.14 5.99 9.09
N GLN A 95 -5.06 6.13 8.34
CA GLN A 95 -3.90 6.93 8.74
C GLN A 95 -3.88 8.27 8.00
N ASP A 96 -3.29 9.30 8.59
CA ASP A 96 -3.34 10.70 8.14
C ASP A 96 -2.88 10.94 6.68
N ALA A 97 -1.96 10.15 6.14
CA ALA A 97 -1.53 10.25 4.75
C ALA A 97 -2.52 9.65 3.73
N SER A 98 -3.42 8.75 4.12
CA SER A 98 -4.47 8.18 3.25
C SER A 98 -5.88 8.66 3.60
N ALA A 99 -6.13 9.03 4.86
CA ALA A 99 -7.39 9.58 5.35
C ALA A 99 -7.79 10.88 4.62
N GLN A 100 -6.81 11.66 4.15
CA GLN A 100 -7.07 12.89 3.38
C GLN A 100 -8.02 12.65 2.20
N MET A 101 -7.65 11.79 1.26
CA MET A 101 -8.47 11.55 0.07
C MET A 101 -9.73 10.73 0.37
N ALA A 102 -9.67 9.81 1.35
CA ALA A 102 -10.84 9.05 1.77
C ALA A 102 -11.94 9.96 2.33
N LEU A 103 -11.59 10.90 3.23
CA LEU A 103 -12.54 11.85 3.80
C LEU A 103 -13.02 12.88 2.78
N LEU A 104 -12.14 13.38 1.91
CA LEU A 104 -12.53 14.29 0.83
C LEU A 104 -13.56 13.65 -0.11
N GLN A 105 -13.41 12.37 -0.45
CA GLN A 105 -14.41 11.63 -1.21
C GLN A 105 -15.69 11.40 -0.41
N PHE A 106 -15.57 11.02 0.86
CA PHE A 106 -16.72 10.83 1.73
C PHE A 106 -17.58 12.09 1.87
N MET A 107 -16.95 13.27 1.93
CA MET A 107 -17.64 14.57 1.94
C MET A 107 -18.55 14.76 0.72
N THR A 108 -18.19 14.20 -0.44
CA THR A 108 -19.02 14.29 -1.66
C THR A 108 -20.26 13.39 -1.62
N CYS A 109 -20.30 12.39 -0.73
CA CYS A 109 -21.43 11.47 -0.57
C CYS A 109 -22.65 12.14 0.07
N GLY A 110 -22.49 13.29 0.75
CA GLY A 110 -23.58 13.98 1.42
C GLY A 110 -24.18 13.25 2.62
N LEU A 111 -23.49 12.23 3.15
CA LEU A 111 -23.89 11.52 4.37
C LEU A 111 -23.57 12.36 5.61
N ARG A 112 -24.36 12.18 6.68
CA ARG A 112 -24.19 12.93 7.94
C ARG A 112 -23.17 12.30 8.89
N GLN A 113 -22.85 11.02 8.72
CA GLN A 113 -21.94 10.25 9.56
C GLN A 113 -21.44 9.01 8.82
N ALA A 114 -20.30 8.45 9.25
CA ALA A 114 -19.84 7.15 8.78
C ALA A 114 -20.82 6.02 9.19
N ALA A 115 -21.00 5.02 8.32
CA ALA A 115 -21.94 3.93 8.55
C ALA A 115 -21.40 2.85 9.50
N VAL A 116 -20.08 2.71 9.59
CA VAL A 116 -19.39 1.78 10.50
C VAL A 116 -18.47 2.58 11.44
N PRO A 117 -18.14 2.06 12.63
CA PRO A 117 -17.10 2.63 13.48
C PRO A 117 -15.81 2.87 12.70
N ALA A 118 -15.34 4.11 12.70
CA ALA A 118 -14.14 4.53 11.98
C ALA A 118 -13.19 5.30 12.90
N SER A 119 -11.89 5.20 12.63
CA SER A 119 -10.87 6.01 13.29
C SER A 119 -9.83 6.57 12.31
N VAL A 120 -9.30 7.75 12.62
CA VAL A 120 -8.17 8.39 11.94
C VAL A 120 -6.99 8.51 12.91
N HIS A 121 -5.79 8.16 12.45
CA HIS A 121 -4.56 8.14 13.22
C HIS A 121 -3.49 9.05 12.59
N CYS A 122 -2.90 9.94 13.38
CA CYS A 122 -1.90 10.91 12.90
C CYS A 122 -0.46 10.46 13.19
N ASP A 123 0.09 9.62 12.31
CA ASP A 123 1.37 8.93 12.51
C ASP A 123 2.34 9.01 11.32
N HIS A 124 1.91 9.36 10.10
CA HIS A 124 2.78 9.39 8.91
C HIS A 124 3.39 10.77 8.62
N LEU A 125 2.92 11.82 9.30
CA LEU A 125 3.39 13.20 9.08
C LEU A 125 4.40 13.68 10.13
N ILE A 126 4.81 12.83 11.08
CA ILE A 126 5.83 13.18 12.07
C ILE A 126 7.22 12.77 11.55
N GLN A 127 8.10 13.75 11.33
CA GLN A 127 9.45 13.55 10.77
C GLN A 127 10.50 13.45 11.87
N ALA A 128 11.20 12.32 11.94
CA ALA A 128 12.31 12.10 12.88
C ALA A 128 13.54 12.94 12.52
N PHE A 129 14.17 13.58 13.51
CA PHE A 129 15.43 14.32 13.38
C PHE A 129 16.17 14.47 14.72
N GLN A 130 15.57 15.15 15.69
CA GLN A 130 16.22 15.60 16.93
C GLN A 130 15.74 14.87 18.18
N GLY A 131 14.67 14.08 18.08
CA GLY A 131 14.05 13.40 19.22
C GLY A 131 12.57 13.78 19.35
N ALA A 132 11.83 12.98 20.13
CA ALA A 132 10.37 12.98 20.17
C ALA A 132 9.72 14.37 20.26
N ASP A 133 10.04 15.17 21.28
CA ASP A 133 9.36 16.43 21.56
C ASP A 133 9.60 17.50 20.48
N ALA A 134 10.85 17.64 20.05
CA ALA A 134 11.24 18.60 19.02
C ALA A 134 10.67 18.22 17.64
N ASP A 135 10.62 16.92 17.36
CA ASP A 135 10.09 16.39 16.11
C ASP A 135 8.57 16.51 16.05
N LEU A 136 7.86 16.21 17.14
CA LEU A 136 6.42 16.39 17.24
C LEU A 136 6.03 17.86 17.09
N SER A 137 6.67 18.76 17.84
CA SER A 137 6.38 20.20 17.79
C SER A 137 6.56 20.76 16.37
N ARG A 138 7.67 20.43 15.72
CA ARG A 138 7.93 20.86 14.32
C ARG A 138 6.90 20.30 13.34
N SER A 139 6.49 19.06 13.50
CA SER A 139 5.51 18.43 12.60
C SER A 139 4.10 18.97 12.81
N LEU A 140 3.72 19.32 14.04
CA LEU A 140 2.47 20.04 14.33
C LEU A 140 2.43 21.37 13.57
N ASP A 141 3.51 22.16 13.63
CA ASP A 141 3.59 23.44 12.91
C ASP A 141 3.55 23.23 11.38
N GLN A 142 4.34 22.28 10.86
CA GLN A 142 4.49 22.04 9.43
C GLN A 142 3.22 21.46 8.77
N HIS A 143 2.39 20.75 9.55
CA HIS A 143 1.23 20.01 9.03
C HIS A 143 -0.09 20.40 9.69
N HIS A 144 -0.13 21.54 10.40
CA HIS A 144 -1.32 22.06 11.07
C HIS A 144 -2.56 22.08 10.16
N GLU A 145 -2.40 22.47 8.88
CA GLU A 145 -3.49 22.50 7.90
C GLU A 145 -4.13 21.12 7.70
N VAL A 146 -3.30 20.08 7.56
CA VAL A 146 -3.78 18.70 7.36
C VAL A 146 -4.42 18.16 8.64
N PHE A 147 -3.82 18.42 9.80
CA PHE A 147 -4.38 17.98 11.08
C PHE A 147 -5.71 18.67 11.39
N ALA A 148 -5.83 19.98 11.14
CA ALA A 148 -7.08 20.73 11.32
C ALA A 148 -8.20 20.23 10.39
N PHE A 149 -7.87 19.89 9.14
CA PHE A 149 -8.80 19.25 8.21
C PHE A 149 -9.29 17.89 8.75
N LEU A 150 -8.37 17.01 9.14
CA LEU A 150 -8.70 15.68 9.63
C LEU A 150 -9.56 15.75 10.90
N GLU A 151 -9.18 16.59 11.87
CA GLU A 151 -9.93 16.76 13.13
C GLU A 151 -11.34 17.30 12.86
N SER A 152 -11.47 18.36 12.06
CA SER A 152 -12.78 18.97 11.73
C SER A 152 -13.68 18.00 10.95
N ALA A 153 -13.13 17.23 10.00
CA ALA A 153 -13.86 16.18 9.30
C ALA A 153 -14.29 15.05 10.23
N CYS A 154 -13.42 14.60 11.13
CA CYS A 154 -13.76 13.56 12.09
C CYS A 154 -14.88 13.99 13.03
N ARG A 155 -14.82 15.23 13.55
CA ARG A 155 -15.91 15.81 14.35
C ARG A 155 -17.22 15.89 13.59
N LYS A 156 -17.19 16.32 12.32
CA LYS A 156 -18.40 16.44 11.49
C LYS A 156 -19.09 15.09 11.32
N TYR A 157 -18.32 14.04 11.05
CA TYR A 157 -18.85 12.73 10.64
C TYR A 157 -18.89 11.66 11.75
N GLY A 158 -18.54 12.01 12.99
CA GLY A 158 -18.57 11.08 14.12
C GLY A 158 -17.49 9.99 14.03
N ILE A 159 -16.27 10.38 13.65
CA ILE A 159 -15.11 9.49 13.49
C ILE A 159 -14.14 9.72 14.65
N GLU A 160 -13.57 8.66 15.21
CA GLU A 160 -12.57 8.76 16.29
C GLU A 160 -11.25 9.37 15.74
N PHE A 161 -10.78 10.47 16.33
CA PHE A 161 -9.56 11.16 15.90
C PHE A 161 -8.44 10.98 16.93
N TRP A 162 -7.40 10.23 16.56
CA TRP A 162 -6.17 10.06 17.33
C TRP A 162 -5.16 11.13 16.94
N ARG A 163 -4.87 12.02 17.89
CA ARG A 163 -4.06 13.23 17.67
C ARG A 163 -2.60 12.90 17.36
N PRO A 164 -1.86 13.78 16.64
CA PRO A 164 -0.44 13.56 16.34
C PRO A 164 0.37 13.34 17.61
N GLY A 165 1.08 12.21 17.72
CA GLY A 165 1.81 11.81 18.94
C GLY A 165 1.14 10.66 19.72
N SER A 166 -0.10 10.31 19.40
CA SER A 166 -0.82 9.21 20.03
C SER A 166 -0.18 7.84 19.84
N GLY A 167 0.44 7.61 18.68
CA GLY A 167 0.91 6.30 18.26
C GLY A 167 0.62 5.96 16.81
N ILE A 168 1.27 4.89 16.37
CA ILE A 168 1.14 4.30 15.05
C ILE A 168 -0.18 3.53 14.96
N ILE A 169 -0.91 3.71 13.86
CA ILE A 169 -2.25 3.15 13.63
C ILE A 169 -2.39 1.70 14.05
N HIS A 170 -1.43 0.84 13.67
CA HIS A 170 -1.51 -0.60 13.90
C HIS A 170 -1.35 -0.98 15.36
N GLN A 171 -0.51 -0.27 16.10
CA GLN A 171 -0.32 -0.49 17.53
C GLN A 171 -1.57 -0.03 18.29
N ILE A 172 -2.08 1.17 17.98
CA ILE A 172 -3.32 1.67 18.57
C ILE A 172 -4.48 0.72 18.26
N VAL A 173 -4.57 0.20 17.04
CA VAL A 173 -5.59 -0.78 16.65
C VAL A 173 -5.45 -2.06 17.46
N LEU A 174 -4.24 -2.61 17.60
CA LEU A 174 -4.00 -3.81 18.40
C LEU A 174 -4.48 -3.61 19.85
N GLU A 175 -4.16 -2.47 20.45
CA GLU A 175 -4.45 -2.11 21.84
C GLU A 175 -5.92 -1.82 22.12
N ASN A 176 -6.66 -1.27 21.15
CA ASN A 176 -7.98 -0.70 21.40
C ASN A 176 -9.12 -1.34 20.60
N TYR A 177 -8.83 -1.96 19.45
CA TYR A 177 -9.83 -2.21 18.42
C TYR A 177 -9.84 -3.63 17.87
N ALA A 178 -8.67 -4.26 17.75
CA ALA A 178 -8.56 -5.63 17.24
C ALA A 178 -9.18 -6.61 18.24
N ALA A 179 -10.07 -7.48 17.76
CA ALA A 179 -10.76 -8.46 18.57
C ALA A 179 -11.03 -9.74 17.74
N PRO A 180 -10.93 -10.93 18.34
CA PRO A 180 -11.11 -12.19 17.62
C PRO A 180 -12.45 -12.23 16.88
N GLY A 181 -12.45 -12.52 15.58
CA GLY A 181 -13.64 -12.64 14.74
C GLY A 181 -14.09 -11.37 14.01
N LEU A 182 -13.47 -10.20 14.24
CA LEU A 182 -13.78 -9.00 13.42
C LEU A 182 -13.36 -9.18 11.96
N LEU A 183 -14.13 -8.58 11.04
CA LEU A 183 -13.65 -8.21 9.72
C LEU A 183 -13.42 -6.69 9.67
N MET A 184 -12.16 -6.26 9.57
CA MET A 184 -11.83 -4.85 9.52
C MET A 184 -11.00 -4.45 8.31
N LEU A 185 -11.24 -3.24 7.84
CA LEU A 185 -10.43 -2.61 6.79
C LEU A 185 -9.53 -1.53 7.39
N GLY A 186 -8.39 -1.30 6.73
CA GLY A 186 -7.61 -0.11 7.00
C GLY A 186 -6.89 0.43 5.78
N THR A 187 -6.77 1.76 5.69
CA THR A 187 -6.13 2.42 4.54
C THR A 187 -4.61 2.42 4.62
N ASP A 188 -4.06 1.26 4.99
CA ASP A 188 -2.65 0.97 5.13
C ASP A 188 -2.36 -0.51 4.86
N SER A 189 -1.21 -0.80 4.23
CA SER A 189 -0.85 -2.18 3.85
C SER A 189 -0.58 -3.09 5.04
N HIS A 190 -0.17 -2.54 6.19
CA HIS A 190 0.20 -3.30 7.38
C HIS A 190 -0.98 -3.49 8.35
N THR A 191 -2.20 -3.14 7.92
CA THR A 191 -3.44 -3.45 8.64
C THR A 191 -3.56 -4.92 9.09
N PRO A 192 -3.05 -5.92 8.32
CA PRO A 192 -2.95 -7.31 8.80
C PRO A 192 -2.30 -7.50 10.16
N ASN A 193 -1.53 -6.55 10.70
CA ASN A 193 -1.03 -6.55 12.08
C ASN A 193 -2.12 -6.93 13.10
N ALA A 194 -3.33 -6.37 12.94
CA ALA A 194 -4.44 -6.64 13.84
C ALA A 194 -4.90 -8.11 13.80
N SER A 195 -4.67 -8.84 12.70
CA SER A 195 -5.02 -10.26 12.59
C SER A 195 -4.26 -11.15 13.58
N GLY A 196 -3.16 -10.66 14.17
CA GLY A 196 -2.52 -11.32 15.33
C GLY A 196 -3.41 -11.45 16.57
N MET A 197 -4.55 -10.73 16.61
CA MET A 197 -5.60 -10.85 17.62
C MET A 197 -6.81 -11.65 17.13
N GLY A 198 -6.64 -12.51 16.12
CA GLY A 198 -7.67 -13.42 15.63
C GLY A 198 -8.82 -12.74 14.89
N CYS A 199 -8.64 -11.51 14.38
CA CYS A 199 -9.53 -10.93 13.38
C CYS A 199 -9.00 -11.20 11.95
N LEU A 200 -9.79 -10.85 10.93
CA LEU A 200 -9.27 -10.63 9.58
C LEU A 200 -9.20 -9.13 9.32
N ALA A 201 -7.98 -8.61 9.30
CA ALA A 201 -7.72 -7.19 9.05
C ALA A 201 -7.04 -7.02 7.68
N ILE A 202 -7.66 -6.27 6.77
CA ILE A 202 -7.23 -6.19 5.37
C ILE A 202 -6.86 -4.75 5.00
N GLY A 203 -5.68 -4.61 4.40
CA GLY A 203 -5.22 -3.32 3.87
C GLY A 203 -5.91 -2.98 2.56
N VAL A 204 -6.47 -1.77 2.45
CA VAL A 204 -7.23 -1.29 1.29
C VAL A 204 -6.87 0.13 0.87
N GLY A 205 -7.38 0.56 -0.29
CA GLY A 205 -7.27 1.96 -0.75
C GLY A 205 -8.34 2.88 -0.14
N GLY A 206 -8.25 4.19 -0.39
CA GLY A 206 -9.24 5.16 0.10
C GLY A 206 -10.65 4.91 -0.41
N ALA A 207 -10.81 4.48 -1.67
CA ALA A 207 -12.12 4.18 -2.26
C ALA A 207 -12.86 3.04 -1.54
N ASP A 208 -12.16 2.01 -1.09
CA ASP A 208 -12.77 0.91 -0.34
C ASP A 208 -13.06 1.32 1.12
N ALA A 209 -12.28 2.26 1.66
CA ALA A 209 -12.61 2.91 2.93
C ALA A 209 -13.91 3.71 2.83
N VAL A 210 -14.16 4.36 1.69
CA VAL A 210 -15.44 5.05 1.42
C VAL A 210 -16.57 4.03 1.30
N ASP A 211 -16.36 2.85 0.72
CA ASP A 211 -17.38 1.79 0.73
C ASP A 211 -17.78 1.43 2.17
N ALA A 212 -16.79 1.21 3.06
CA ALA A 212 -17.05 0.95 4.47
C ALA A 212 -17.79 2.11 5.15
N MET A 213 -17.36 3.36 4.94
CA MET A 213 -18.01 4.55 5.52
C MET A 213 -19.43 4.78 4.99
N THR A 214 -19.77 4.23 3.82
CA THR A 214 -21.10 4.37 3.19
C THR A 214 -21.97 3.13 3.37
N ALA A 215 -21.46 2.07 4.01
CA ALA A 215 -22.05 0.72 4.03
C ALA A 215 -22.36 0.17 2.63
N THR A 216 -21.56 0.57 1.64
CA THR A 216 -21.54 -0.09 0.32
C THR A 216 -20.87 -1.45 0.50
N PRO A 217 -21.42 -2.53 -0.10
CA PRO A 217 -20.79 -3.85 -0.04
C PRO A 217 -19.33 -3.80 -0.47
N TRP A 218 -18.44 -4.29 0.39
CA TRP A 218 -17.03 -4.41 0.03
C TRP A 218 -16.81 -5.73 -0.70
N GLU A 219 -16.27 -5.67 -1.92
CA GLU A 219 -16.06 -6.86 -2.76
C GLU A 219 -14.63 -7.40 -2.62
N LEU A 220 -14.52 -8.68 -2.25
CA LEU A 220 -13.26 -9.40 -2.13
C LEU A 220 -13.28 -10.65 -3.02
N LEU A 221 -12.28 -10.81 -3.89
CA LEU A 221 -12.07 -12.10 -4.54
C LEU A 221 -11.76 -13.13 -3.45
N ALA A 222 -12.59 -14.16 -3.32
CA ALA A 222 -12.46 -15.20 -2.31
C ALA A 222 -11.01 -15.70 -2.26
N PRO A 223 -10.25 -15.44 -1.19
CA PRO A 223 -8.85 -15.83 -1.16
C PRO A 223 -8.70 -17.35 -1.13
N LYS A 224 -7.60 -17.84 -1.67
CA LYS A 224 -7.11 -19.17 -1.31
C LYS A 224 -6.57 -19.16 0.12
N VAL A 225 -6.33 -20.32 0.72
CA VAL A 225 -5.79 -20.42 2.09
C VAL A 225 -4.49 -21.19 2.09
N LEU A 226 -3.40 -20.51 2.47
CA LEU A 226 -2.07 -21.11 2.66
C LEU A 226 -1.87 -21.35 4.15
N ASN A 227 -1.65 -22.60 4.53
CA ASN A 227 -1.41 -22.97 5.91
C ASN A 227 0.08 -22.91 6.26
N VAL A 228 0.43 -22.18 7.30
CA VAL A 228 1.75 -22.28 7.93
C VAL A 228 1.59 -23.04 9.24
N HIS A 229 2.04 -24.29 9.24
CA HIS A 229 1.96 -25.17 10.39
C HIS A 229 3.24 -25.10 11.22
N LEU A 230 3.14 -24.60 12.45
CA LEU A 230 4.25 -24.36 13.37
C LEU A 230 4.34 -25.46 14.42
N THR A 231 5.53 -26.02 14.59
CA THR A 231 5.87 -27.01 15.62
C THR A 231 7.11 -26.59 16.40
N GLY A 232 7.40 -27.24 17.52
CA GLY A 232 8.55 -26.90 18.36
C GLY A 232 8.40 -25.53 19.04
N GLU A 233 9.50 -25.05 19.61
CA GLU A 233 9.59 -23.77 20.32
C GLU A 233 10.83 -23.00 19.87
N LEU A 234 10.73 -21.66 19.82
CA LEU A 234 11.85 -20.80 19.45
C LEU A 234 12.98 -20.87 20.49
N SER A 235 14.23 -20.78 20.02
CA SER A 235 15.36 -20.56 20.93
C SER A 235 15.25 -19.19 21.62
N PRO A 236 15.86 -18.98 22.80
CA PRO A 236 15.79 -17.70 23.51
C PRO A 236 16.28 -16.47 22.73
N TRP A 237 17.14 -16.69 21.72
CA TRP A 237 17.64 -15.65 20.83
C TRP A 237 16.70 -15.30 19.66
N CYS A 238 15.71 -16.16 19.37
CA CYS A 238 14.75 -15.92 18.31
C CYS A 238 13.46 -15.30 18.85
N SER A 239 12.78 -14.55 17.98
CA SER A 239 11.43 -14.04 18.22
C SER A 239 10.49 -14.36 17.06
N ALA A 240 9.23 -13.97 17.20
CA ALA A 240 8.25 -14.07 16.11
C ALA A 240 8.69 -13.34 14.83
N LYS A 241 9.59 -12.35 14.95
CA LYS A 241 10.21 -11.69 13.80
C LYS A 241 11.01 -12.67 12.94
N ASP A 242 11.81 -13.54 13.55
CA ASP A 242 12.62 -14.52 12.81
C ASP A 242 11.75 -15.53 12.06
N VAL A 243 10.59 -15.88 12.62
CA VAL A 243 9.61 -16.75 11.97
C VAL A 243 9.11 -16.13 10.66
N ILE A 244 8.67 -14.87 10.69
CA ILE A 244 8.16 -14.21 9.49
C ILE A 244 9.26 -13.81 8.50
N LEU A 245 10.48 -13.51 8.97
CA LEU A 245 11.64 -13.32 8.09
C LEU A 245 11.98 -14.62 7.34
N ASN A 246 11.93 -15.77 8.00
CA ASN A 246 12.12 -17.08 7.37
C ASN A 246 11.00 -17.40 6.37
N ILE A 247 9.74 -17.16 6.74
CA ILE A 247 8.58 -17.35 5.84
C ILE A 247 8.71 -16.47 4.61
N ALA A 248 9.07 -15.19 4.78
CA ALA A 248 9.32 -14.29 3.66
C ALA A 248 10.44 -14.82 2.74
N GLY A 249 11.51 -15.37 3.31
CA GLY A 249 12.56 -16.06 2.57
C GLY A 249 12.07 -17.24 1.72
N ARG A 250 11.16 -18.06 2.27
CA ARG A 250 10.61 -19.23 1.57
C ARG A 250 9.58 -18.86 0.51
N LEU A 251 8.69 -17.92 0.82
CA LEU A 251 7.56 -17.54 -0.03
C LEU A 251 7.91 -16.47 -1.06
N THR A 252 8.98 -15.70 -0.83
CA THR A 252 9.32 -14.48 -1.58
C THR A 252 8.23 -13.40 -1.47
N VAL A 253 8.48 -12.22 -2.04
CA VAL A 253 7.52 -11.10 -2.06
C VAL A 253 6.21 -11.36 -2.83
N ARG A 254 6.02 -12.56 -3.41
CA ARG A 254 4.82 -12.91 -4.20
C ARG A 254 4.09 -14.15 -3.72
N GLY A 255 4.69 -14.98 -2.88
CA GLY A 255 4.14 -16.29 -2.53
C GLY A 255 2.81 -16.25 -1.78
N GLY A 256 2.48 -15.13 -1.13
CA GLY A 256 1.18 -14.91 -0.49
C GLY A 256 0.09 -14.33 -1.40
N THR A 257 0.41 -13.95 -2.64
CA THR A 257 -0.55 -13.22 -3.51
C THR A 257 -1.82 -14.02 -3.75
N GLY A 258 -2.97 -13.46 -3.38
CA GLY A 258 -4.28 -14.12 -3.52
C GLY A 258 -4.59 -15.17 -2.44
N TYR A 259 -3.72 -15.31 -1.44
CA TYR A 259 -3.93 -16.15 -0.27
C TYR A 259 -4.25 -15.31 0.98
N ILE A 260 -5.02 -15.89 1.89
CA ILE A 260 -4.90 -15.61 3.32
C ILE A 260 -3.90 -16.63 3.89
N VAL A 261 -2.91 -16.14 4.64
CA VAL A 261 -1.93 -17.01 5.31
C VAL A 261 -2.47 -17.36 6.69
N GLU A 262 -2.94 -18.59 6.85
CA GLU A 262 -3.53 -19.11 8.08
C GLU A 262 -2.50 -19.90 8.87
N TYR A 263 -2.24 -19.50 10.10
CA TYR A 263 -1.28 -20.17 10.96
C TYR A 263 -1.95 -21.23 11.81
N SER A 264 -1.27 -22.36 12.02
CA SER A 264 -1.76 -23.46 12.85
C SER A 264 -0.62 -24.20 13.55
N GLY A 265 -0.95 -25.19 14.38
CA GLY A 265 0.01 -26.08 15.02
C GLY A 265 0.41 -25.65 16.44
N PRO A 266 1.02 -26.58 17.21
CA PRO A 266 1.31 -26.37 18.63
C PRO A 266 2.30 -25.23 18.90
N GLY A 267 3.20 -24.92 17.94
CA GLY A 267 4.18 -23.84 18.10
C GLY A 267 3.56 -22.44 18.21
N LEU A 268 2.28 -22.26 17.83
CA LEU A 268 1.59 -21.00 18.05
C LEU A 268 1.34 -20.69 19.53
N ALA A 269 1.10 -21.71 20.35
CA ALA A 269 0.80 -21.54 21.76
C ALA A 269 1.99 -21.00 22.57
N THR A 270 3.19 -21.05 22.00
CA THR A 270 4.43 -20.59 22.64
C THR A 270 4.76 -19.13 22.30
N LEU A 271 3.97 -18.48 21.45
CA LEU A 271 4.21 -17.11 20.99
C LEU A 271 3.24 -16.13 21.66
N PRO A 272 3.72 -14.92 22.03
CA PRO A 272 2.86 -13.89 22.59
C PRO A 272 1.95 -13.28 21.52
N ALA A 273 0.83 -12.68 21.93
CA ALA A 273 -0.13 -12.08 20.99
C ALA A 273 0.50 -10.97 20.13
N THR A 274 1.40 -10.17 20.70
CA THR A 274 2.15 -9.15 19.96
C THR A 274 3.14 -9.76 18.96
N GLY A 275 3.67 -10.96 19.23
CA GLY A 275 4.48 -11.72 18.28
C GLY A 275 3.65 -12.24 17.10
N LEU A 276 2.42 -12.69 17.35
CA LEU A 276 1.49 -13.04 16.26
C LEU A 276 1.18 -11.80 15.41
N ALA A 277 1.03 -10.63 16.03
CA ALA A 277 0.84 -9.36 15.33
C ALA A 277 2.07 -8.99 14.47
N THR A 278 3.30 -9.18 14.97
CA THR A 278 4.55 -9.04 14.17
C THR A 278 4.52 -9.91 12.91
N MET A 279 4.13 -11.17 13.05
CA MET A 279 4.05 -12.10 11.92
C MET A 279 2.95 -11.67 10.94
N ALA A 280 1.78 -11.29 11.45
CA ALA A 280 0.66 -10.84 10.64
C ALA A 280 0.98 -9.55 9.86
N ASN A 281 1.66 -8.60 10.51
CA ASN A 281 2.14 -7.35 9.93
C ASN A 281 2.98 -7.63 8.69
N MET A 282 4.02 -8.46 8.83
CA MET A 282 4.92 -8.81 7.74
C MET A 282 4.36 -9.83 6.74
N GLY A 283 3.15 -10.34 6.96
CA GLY A 283 2.38 -11.04 5.93
C GLY A 283 2.11 -10.15 4.70
N ALA A 284 2.10 -8.82 4.87
CA ALA A 284 1.99 -7.88 3.75
C ALA A 284 3.18 -7.95 2.79
N GLU A 285 4.38 -8.25 3.28
CA GLU A 285 5.62 -8.28 2.49
C GLU A 285 5.70 -9.46 1.52
N ILE A 286 4.96 -10.55 1.80
CA ILE A 286 4.82 -11.70 0.90
C ILE A 286 3.63 -11.57 -0.06
N GLY A 287 2.91 -10.44 0.01
CA GLY A 287 1.75 -10.15 -0.84
C GLY A 287 0.44 -10.81 -0.39
N ALA A 288 0.36 -11.30 0.86
CA ALA A 288 -0.87 -11.90 1.39
C ALA A 288 -2.01 -10.89 1.44
N THR A 289 -3.24 -11.37 1.22
CA THR A 289 -4.46 -10.54 1.42
C THR A 289 -4.55 -10.10 2.88
N THR A 290 -4.33 -11.05 3.79
CA THR A 290 -4.10 -10.86 5.22
C THR A 290 -3.55 -12.16 5.81
N SER A 291 -3.30 -12.16 7.11
CA SER A 291 -3.00 -13.36 7.90
C SER A 291 -4.19 -13.74 8.77
N ALA A 292 -4.23 -14.99 9.23
CA ALA A 292 -5.28 -15.50 10.11
C ALA A 292 -4.68 -16.38 11.22
N PHE A 293 -5.05 -16.09 12.47
CA PHE A 293 -4.63 -16.84 13.66
C PHE A 293 -5.87 -17.26 14.44
N PRO A 294 -6.03 -18.55 14.79
CA PRO A 294 -7.14 -18.96 15.65
C PRO A 294 -7.02 -18.32 17.04
N TYR A 295 -8.14 -18.19 17.75
CA TYR A 295 -8.13 -17.65 19.12
C TYR A 295 -7.19 -18.46 20.02
N SER A 296 -6.40 -17.75 20.84
CA SER A 296 -5.43 -18.37 21.75
C SER A 296 -5.43 -17.67 23.12
N ASP A 297 -4.91 -18.36 24.14
CA ASP A 297 -4.80 -17.83 25.50
C ASP A 297 -3.96 -16.54 25.56
N ALA A 298 -2.95 -16.42 24.70
CA ALA A 298 -2.14 -15.21 24.60
C ALA A 298 -2.99 -13.99 24.19
N MET A 299 -3.94 -14.18 23.27
CA MET A 299 -4.90 -13.12 22.89
C MET A 299 -5.78 -12.73 24.08
N GLY A 300 -6.27 -13.72 24.84
CA GLY A 300 -7.08 -13.48 26.06
C GLY A 300 -6.32 -12.69 27.13
N ARG A 301 -5.05 -13.05 27.40
CA ARG A 301 -4.16 -12.31 28.32
C ARG A 301 -3.94 -10.88 27.84
N TYR A 302 -3.65 -10.68 26.56
CA TYR A 302 -3.43 -9.34 25.99
C TYR A 302 -4.69 -8.46 26.03
N LEU A 303 -5.86 -9.02 25.67
CA LEU A 303 -7.15 -8.32 25.79
C LEU A 303 -7.40 -7.89 27.24
N THR A 304 -7.15 -8.76 28.21
CA THR A 304 -7.31 -8.45 29.63
C THR A 304 -6.35 -7.34 30.07
N ALA A 305 -5.06 -7.43 29.74
CA ALA A 305 -4.05 -6.43 30.09
C ALA A 305 -4.33 -5.06 29.46
N THR A 306 -4.97 -5.03 28.29
CA THR A 306 -5.41 -3.80 27.59
C THR A 306 -6.81 -3.35 27.99
N ARG A 307 -7.32 -3.80 29.15
CA ARG A 307 -8.63 -3.42 29.73
C ARG A 307 -9.83 -3.81 28.87
N ARG A 308 -9.75 -4.97 28.22
CA ARG A 308 -10.80 -5.55 27.36
C ARG A 308 -11.19 -6.98 27.76
N ALA A 309 -11.23 -7.25 29.06
CA ALA A 309 -11.59 -8.57 29.61
C ALA A 309 -12.98 -9.06 29.12
N ASP A 310 -13.96 -8.15 28.97
CA ASP A 310 -15.28 -8.50 28.42
C ASP A 310 -15.20 -9.06 27.00
N VAL A 311 -14.27 -8.55 26.18
CA VAL A 311 -14.02 -9.03 24.82
C VAL A 311 -13.37 -10.41 24.87
N ALA A 312 -12.39 -10.62 25.77
CA ALA A 312 -11.76 -11.92 25.96
C ALA A 312 -12.78 -13.00 26.33
N HIS A 313 -13.65 -12.72 27.31
CA HIS A 313 -14.67 -13.66 27.76
C HIS A 313 -15.66 -14.05 26.65
N ARG A 314 -16.09 -13.09 25.83
CA ARG A 314 -16.99 -13.36 24.71
C ARG A 314 -16.30 -14.05 23.54
N ALA A 315 -15.03 -13.76 23.30
CA ALA A 315 -14.21 -14.49 22.34
C ALA A 315 -14.06 -15.95 22.76
N GLU A 316 -13.81 -16.25 24.04
CA GLU A 316 -13.75 -17.62 24.56
C GLU A 316 -15.06 -18.39 24.30
N GLN A 317 -16.20 -17.75 24.54
CA GLN A 317 -17.51 -18.34 24.25
C GLN A 317 -17.71 -18.61 22.75
N ALA A 318 -17.33 -17.65 21.89
CA ALA A 318 -17.43 -17.81 20.44
C ALA A 318 -16.45 -18.87 19.89
N ALA A 319 -15.27 -18.99 20.49
CA ALA A 319 -14.30 -20.05 20.21
C ALA A 319 -14.87 -21.41 20.60
N ALA A 320 -15.47 -21.54 21.79
CA ALA A 320 -16.15 -22.75 22.23
C ALA A 320 -17.34 -23.13 21.34
N ALA A 321 -18.01 -22.14 20.72
CA ALA A 321 -19.04 -22.36 19.71
C ALA A 321 -18.48 -22.70 18.30
N GLY A 322 -17.16 -22.80 18.14
CA GLY A 322 -16.50 -23.23 16.91
C GLY A 322 -16.32 -22.14 15.85
N LEU A 323 -16.54 -20.85 16.18
CA LEU A 323 -16.33 -19.76 15.22
C LEU A 323 -14.84 -19.42 15.03
N LEU A 324 -14.06 -19.42 16.12
CA LEU A 324 -12.72 -18.80 16.17
C LEU A 324 -11.55 -19.79 16.02
N SER A 325 -11.78 -20.92 15.34
CA SER A 325 -10.76 -21.91 15.00
C SER A 325 -11.12 -22.58 13.68
N ALA A 326 -10.16 -23.20 13.00
CA ALA A 326 -10.47 -24.07 11.86
C ALA A 326 -11.30 -25.29 12.32
N ASP A 327 -12.12 -25.83 11.43
CA ASP A 327 -12.74 -27.14 11.65
C ASP A 327 -11.70 -28.25 11.58
N ALA A 328 -11.96 -29.36 12.29
CA ALA A 328 -11.17 -30.57 12.12
C ALA A 328 -11.29 -31.08 10.67
N GLY A 329 -10.15 -31.35 10.03
CA GLY A 329 -10.11 -31.78 8.63
C GLY A 329 -10.29 -30.66 7.60
N ALA A 330 -10.20 -29.38 7.99
CA ALA A 330 -10.21 -28.27 7.05
C ALA A 330 -9.10 -28.41 5.99
N GLU A 331 -9.48 -28.23 4.72
CA GLU A 331 -8.59 -28.35 3.58
C GLU A 331 -7.94 -27.01 3.24
N TYR A 332 -6.62 -27.02 3.04
CA TYR A 332 -5.82 -25.87 2.65
C TYR A 332 -5.32 -26.02 1.22
N ASP A 333 -5.28 -24.92 0.47
CA ASP A 333 -4.78 -24.92 -0.91
C ASP A 333 -3.28 -25.24 -0.95
N GLU A 334 -2.54 -24.74 0.05
CA GLU A 334 -1.11 -24.98 0.22
C GLU A 334 -0.78 -25.13 1.71
N ARG A 335 0.30 -25.83 2.02
CA ARG A 335 0.79 -26.01 3.39
C ARG A 335 2.32 -25.96 3.44
N ILE A 336 2.83 -25.22 4.42
CA ILE A 336 4.25 -25.11 4.76
C ILE A 336 4.42 -25.51 6.22
N GLU A 337 5.41 -26.34 6.50
CA GLU A 337 5.75 -26.74 7.87
C GLU A 337 7.04 -26.05 8.33
N ILE A 338 7.01 -25.51 9.55
CA ILE A 338 8.14 -24.85 10.18
C ILE A 338 8.29 -25.36 11.61
N ASP A 339 9.45 -25.95 11.86
CA ASP A 339 9.90 -26.36 13.17
C ASP A 339 10.67 -25.18 13.80
N LEU A 340 10.03 -24.51 14.76
CA LEU A 340 10.54 -23.32 15.44
C LEU A 340 11.89 -23.59 16.13
N SER A 341 12.12 -24.83 16.59
CA SER A 341 13.35 -25.21 17.29
C SER A 341 14.57 -25.33 16.38
N LYS A 342 14.36 -25.29 15.05
CA LYS A 342 15.43 -25.26 14.05
C LYS A 342 15.74 -23.87 13.54
N LEU A 343 14.99 -22.85 13.95
CA LEU A 343 15.25 -21.48 13.56
C LEU A 343 16.39 -20.91 14.42
N GLU A 344 17.29 -20.19 13.76
CA GLU A 344 18.22 -19.25 14.38
C GLU A 344 17.85 -17.82 13.95
N PRO A 345 18.35 -16.77 14.62
CA PRO A 345 18.09 -15.41 14.21
C PRO A 345 18.54 -15.17 12.76
N SER A 346 17.84 -14.29 12.05
CA SER A 346 18.15 -14.03 10.64
C SER A 346 17.98 -12.57 10.23
N LEU A 347 18.59 -12.20 9.11
CA LEU A 347 18.48 -10.87 8.52
C LEU A 347 17.89 -10.97 7.12
N ASN A 348 16.96 -10.06 6.77
CA ASN A 348 16.46 -9.93 5.41
C ASN A 348 16.95 -8.65 4.76
N GLY A 349 17.54 -8.71 3.57
CA GLY A 349 17.97 -7.53 2.82
C GLY A 349 19.17 -7.76 1.90
N PRO A 350 19.67 -6.68 1.25
CA PRO A 350 19.53 -5.28 1.66
C PRO A 350 18.45 -4.45 0.96
N PHE A 351 17.80 -4.97 -0.09
CA PHE A 351 16.85 -4.20 -0.92
C PHE A 351 15.48 -4.86 -1.08
N THR A 352 15.27 -6.00 -0.42
CA THR A 352 14.04 -6.77 -0.47
C THR A 352 13.80 -7.47 0.86
N PRO A 353 12.55 -7.55 1.33
CA PRO A 353 12.22 -8.14 2.63
C PRO A 353 12.24 -9.67 2.59
N ASP A 354 12.51 -10.31 1.45
CA ASP A 354 12.54 -11.76 1.29
C ASP A 354 13.94 -12.37 1.09
N LEU A 355 15.01 -11.57 1.05
CA LEU A 355 16.37 -12.11 0.98
C LEU A 355 16.84 -12.51 2.38
N ASN A 356 16.35 -13.66 2.87
CA ASN A 356 16.63 -14.18 4.20
C ASN A 356 18.02 -14.85 4.26
N VAL A 357 18.84 -14.40 5.21
CA VAL A 357 20.15 -14.98 5.51
C VAL A 357 20.22 -15.26 7.01
N PRO A 358 20.46 -16.51 7.44
CA PRO A 358 20.70 -16.82 8.84
C PRO A 358 21.87 -16.01 9.41
N LEU A 359 21.77 -15.57 10.66
CA LEU A 359 22.73 -14.66 11.30
C LEU A 359 24.15 -15.22 11.25
N SER A 360 24.32 -16.52 11.53
CA SER A 360 25.61 -17.22 11.47
C SER A 360 26.28 -17.07 10.10
N THR A 361 25.50 -17.29 9.03
CA THR A 361 25.95 -17.19 7.63
C THR A 361 26.20 -15.75 7.22
N PHE A 362 25.34 -14.82 7.64
CA PHE A 362 25.51 -13.39 7.37
C PHE A 362 26.84 -12.90 7.94
N VAL A 363 27.09 -13.16 9.23
CA VAL A 363 28.33 -12.77 9.92
C VAL A 363 29.56 -13.41 9.26
N GLN A 364 29.49 -14.69 8.90
CA GLN A 364 30.58 -15.38 8.22
C GLN A 364 30.97 -14.68 6.91
N ARG A 365 29.98 -14.32 6.07
CA ARG A 365 30.24 -13.60 4.80
C ARG A 365 30.91 -12.25 5.01
N VAL A 366 30.55 -11.54 6.09
CA VAL A 366 31.20 -10.26 6.42
C VAL A 366 32.65 -10.48 6.85
N ARG A 367 32.94 -11.52 7.65
CA ARG A 367 34.31 -11.87 8.08
C ARG A 367 35.21 -12.25 6.91
N GLU A 368 34.66 -12.98 5.94
CA GLU A 368 35.37 -13.43 4.74
C GLU A 368 35.52 -12.33 3.66
N GLY A 369 34.85 -11.18 3.85
CA GLY A 369 34.86 -10.09 2.86
C GLY A 369 34.00 -10.37 1.62
N SER A 370 33.16 -11.40 1.64
CA SER A 370 32.29 -11.82 0.53
C SER A 370 30.88 -11.18 0.60
N ALA A 371 30.59 -10.38 1.62
CA ALA A 371 29.26 -9.81 1.86
C ALA A 371 28.84 -8.69 0.88
N GLY A 372 29.80 -8.04 0.19
CA GLY A 372 29.49 -7.01 -0.81
C GLY A 372 28.92 -5.70 -0.25
N HIS A 373 29.07 -5.45 1.05
CA HIS A 373 28.63 -4.22 1.73
C HIS A 373 29.65 -3.77 2.79
N PRO A 374 29.63 -2.49 3.23
CA PRO A 374 30.46 -2.01 4.33
C PRO A 374 30.30 -2.86 5.58
N LYS A 375 31.37 -2.97 6.37
CA LYS A 375 31.38 -3.72 7.63
C LYS A 375 30.78 -2.91 8.77
N GLU A 376 30.95 -1.60 8.71
CA GLU A 376 30.53 -0.63 9.72
C GLU A 376 29.02 -0.44 9.69
N LEU A 377 28.41 -0.40 10.88
CA LEU A 377 27.01 -0.08 11.04
C LEU A 377 26.81 1.43 11.12
N ALA A 378 26.07 2.01 10.19
CA ALA A 378 25.85 3.46 10.15
C ALA A 378 24.67 3.91 11.03
N ALA A 379 23.65 3.07 11.23
CA ALA A 379 22.57 3.31 12.18
C ALA A 379 21.82 2.01 12.52
N ALA A 380 21.32 1.93 13.74
CA ALA A 380 20.43 0.90 14.25
C ALA A 380 19.09 1.55 14.63
N LEU A 381 17.97 0.99 14.16
CA LEU A 381 16.64 1.53 14.46
C LEU A 381 15.69 0.42 14.93
N ILE A 382 15.15 0.54 16.14
CA ILE A 382 14.13 -0.38 16.66
C ILE A 382 12.78 0.31 16.85
N GLY A 383 11.72 -0.50 16.88
CA GLY A 383 10.36 -0.02 17.05
C GLY A 383 9.53 -0.08 15.76
N SER A 384 8.78 1.00 15.49
CA SER A 384 7.71 1.06 14.47
C SER A 384 6.57 0.05 14.75
N CYS A 385 5.55 0.00 13.89
CA CYS A 385 4.40 -0.88 14.08
C CYS A 385 4.72 -2.38 14.17
N THR A 386 5.86 -2.84 13.66
CA THR A 386 6.17 -4.28 13.56
C THR A 386 6.73 -4.86 14.86
N ASN A 387 7.59 -4.12 15.56
CA ASN A 387 8.35 -4.59 16.74
C ASN A 387 8.54 -3.46 17.76
N SER A 388 7.44 -2.90 18.27
CA SER A 388 7.45 -1.86 19.31
C SER A 388 6.55 -2.17 20.50
N SER A 389 6.22 -3.44 20.72
CA SER A 389 5.46 -3.85 21.90
C SER A 389 6.28 -3.73 23.18
N TYR A 390 5.62 -3.80 24.33
CA TYR A 390 6.29 -3.88 25.63
C TYR A 390 7.29 -5.06 25.68
N ALA A 391 6.91 -6.23 25.14
CA ALA A 391 7.79 -7.40 25.06
C ALA A 391 9.03 -7.14 24.22
N ASP A 392 8.89 -6.51 23.05
CA ASP A 392 10.03 -6.14 22.18
C ASP A 392 10.99 -5.20 22.93
N MET A 393 10.44 -4.14 23.53
CA MET A 393 11.23 -3.13 24.25
C MET A 393 11.90 -3.71 25.50
N SER A 394 11.23 -4.63 26.20
CA SER A 394 11.79 -5.33 27.36
C SER A 394 12.99 -6.19 26.97
N ARG A 395 12.95 -6.90 25.82
CA ARG A 395 14.10 -7.68 25.31
C ARG A 395 15.29 -6.77 25.01
N CYS A 396 15.05 -5.64 24.35
CA CYS A 396 16.09 -4.66 24.03
C CYS A 396 16.69 -4.02 25.29
N ALA A 397 15.86 -3.67 26.27
CA ALA A 397 16.32 -3.09 27.52
C ALA A 397 17.16 -4.06 28.35
N ASP A 398 16.85 -5.36 28.33
CA ASP A 398 17.68 -6.38 28.98
C ASP A 398 19.09 -6.42 28.39
N LEU A 399 19.23 -6.50 27.06
CA LEU A 399 20.54 -6.44 26.40
C LEU A 399 21.26 -5.12 26.68
N ALA A 400 20.53 -4.00 26.67
CA ALA A 400 21.10 -2.70 27.00
C ALA A 400 21.69 -2.68 28.42
N ARG A 401 20.97 -3.23 29.42
CA ARG A 401 21.46 -3.35 30.80
C ARG A 401 22.70 -4.21 30.88
N GLN A 402 22.67 -5.42 30.30
CA GLN A 402 23.82 -6.33 30.27
C GLN A 402 25.09 -5.61 29.78
N ALA A 403 24.98 -4.89 28.65
CA ALA A 403 26.12 -4.18 28.07
C ALA A 403 26.53 -2.94 28.89
N THR A 404 25.58 -2.15 29.40
CA THR A 404 25.91 -0.97 30.21
C THR A 404 26.51 -1.33 31.56
N ASP A 405 26.10 -2.43 32.17
CA ASP A 405 26.66 -2.94 33.43
C ASP A 405 28.12 -3.39 33.24
N ALA A 406 28.47 -3.82 32.02
CA ALA A 406 29.85 -4.06 31.58
C ALA A 406 30.60 -2.79 31.10
N GLY A 407 30.03 -1.60 31.30
CA GLY A 407 30.64 -0.32 30.94
C GLY A 407 30.61 0.02 29.44
N LEU A 408 29.84 -0.71 28.63
CA LEU A 408 29.70 -0.46 27.20
C LEU A 408 28.62 0.61 26.90
N LYS A 409 28.74 1.21 25.71
CA LYS A 409 27.75 2.10 25.09
C LYS A 409 27.58 1.71 23.63
N VAL A 410 26.47 2.11 23.02
CA VAL A 410 26.28 1.91 21.59
C VAL A 410 27.41 2.55 20.77
N GLN A 411 27.84 1.86 19.72
CA GLN A 411 28.91 2.27 18.81
C GLN A 411 28.38 2.84 17.49
N ALA A 412 27.10 2.63 17.20
CA ALA A 412 26.37 3.25 16.09
C ALA A 412 25.18 4.08 16.63
N PRO A 413 24.73 5.12 15.91
CA PRO A 413 23.48 5.81 16.22
C PRO A 413 22.33 4.80 16.42
N PHE A 414 21.64 4.91 17.56
CA PHE A 414 20.61 3.96 17.96
C PHE A 414 19.30 4.69 18.26
N ASP A 415 18.30 4.51 17.41
CA ASP A 415 17.00 5.17 17.52
C ASP A 415 15.90 4.17 17.93
N VAL A 416 15.02 4.60 18.83
CA VAL A 416 13.93 3.79 19.40
C VAL A 416 12.60 4.48 19.18
N THR A 417 11.66 3.79 18.55
CA THR A 417 10.31 4.32 18.28
C THR A 417 9.24 3.52 19.02
N PRO A 418 8.65 4.05 20.10
CA PRO A 418 7.48 3.42 20.74
C PRO A 418 6.28 3.40 19.79
N GLY A 419 5.47 2.34 19.87
CA GLY A 419 4.33 2.17 18.96
C GLY A 419 3.13 3.04 19.33
N SER A 420 2.98 3.43 20.60
CA SER A 420 1.88 4.25 21.10
C SER A 420 2.28 5.02 22.36
N GLU A 421 1.49 6.04 22.71
CA GLU A 421 1.63 6.75 23.98
C GLU A 421 1.44 5.82 25.18
N GLN A 422 0.53 4.84 25.08
CA GLN A 422 0.36 3.82 26.11
C GLN A 422 1.63 3.01 26.30
N VAL A 423 2.27 2.53 25.22
CA VAL A 423 3.55 1.81 25.32
C VAL A 423 4.62 2.72 25.88
N ARG A 424 4.80 3.93 25.31
CA ARG A 424 5.81 4.91 25.75
C ARG A 424 5.72 5.17 27.26
N ALA A 425 4.54 5.53 27.75
CA ALA A 425 4.32 5.78 29.17
C ALA A 425 4.56 4.55 30.05
N THR A 426 4.26 3.35 29.54
CA THR A 426 4.49 2.09 30.27
C THR A 426 5.98 1.77 30.36
N VAL A 427 6.72 1.86 29.24
CA VAL A 427 8.16 1.57 29.22
C VAL A 427 8.99 2.62 29.95
N GLU A 428 8.52 3.88 29.99
CA GLU A 428 9.08 4.93 30.84
C GLU A 428 8.92 4.57 32.32
N ARG A 429 7.68 4.29 32.75
CA ARG A 429 7.36 3.92 34.15
C ARG A 429 8.17 2.71 34.62
N ASP A 430 8.34 1.71 33.76
CA ASP A 430 8.99 0.45 34.11
C ASP A 430 10.52 0.47 33.92
N GLY A 431 11.11 1.65 33.66
CA GLY A 431 12.56 1.83 33.56
C GLY A 431 13.21 1.14 32.34
N ILE A 432 12.41 0.78 31.34
CA ILE A 432 12.85 0.22 30.06
C ILE A 432 13.41 1.35 29.19
N GLU A 433 12.70 2.49 29.12
CA GLU A 433 13.17 3.66 28.36
C GLU A 433 14.53 4.14 28.88
N SER A 434 14.67 4.27 30.20
CA SER A 434 15.92 4.69 30.82
C SER A 434 17.07 3.72 30.56
N ALA A 435 16.81 2.40 30.46
CA ALA A 435 17.86 1.44 30.13
C ALA A 435 18.41 1.67 28.72
N LEU A 436 17.52 1.94 27.76
CA LEU A 436 17.89 2.24 26.37
C LEU A 436 18.57 3.61 26.25
N THR A 437 18.03 4.67 26.87
CA THR A 437 18.64 6.02 26.80
C THR A 437 19.98 6.07 27.52
N ASN A 438 20.12 5.39 28.67
CA ASN A 438 21.42 5.26 29.35
C ASN A 438 22.46 4.57 28.48
N ALA A 439 22.07 3.62 27.61
CA ALA A 439 22.98 2.98 26.65
C ALA A 439 23.42 3.91 25.50
N GLY A 440 22.76 5.06 25.32
CA GLY A 440 23.00 6.03 24.25
C GLY A 440 21.92 6.04 23.17
N ALA A 441 20.78 5.38 23.39
CA ALA A 441 19.66 5.41 22.45
C ALA A 441 18.94 6.76 22.48
N ARG A 442 18.39 7.18 21.33
CA ARG A 442 17.50 8.33 21.21
C ARG A 442 16.07 7.85 20.98
N VAL A 443 15.15 8.33 21.81
CA VAL A 443 13.72 8.06 21.67
C VAL A 443 13.11 9.01 20.65
N LEU A 444 12.44 8.44 19.66
CA LEU A 444 11.69 9.15 18.63
C LEU A 444 10.21 9.25 19.02
N ALA A 445 9.47 10.15 18.37
CA ALA A 445 8.04 10.30 18.60
C ALA A 445 7.27 9.01 18.27
N ASN A 446 6.10 8.81 18.91
CA ASN A 446 5.22 7.66 18.69
C ASN A 446 4.55 7.71 17.29
N ALA A 447 5.34 7.48 16.24
CA ALA A 447 4.97 7.72 14.85
C ALA A 447 5.78 6.83 13.91
N CYS A 448 5.37 6.73 12.64
CA CYS A 448 6.04 5.88 11.66
C CYS A 448 7.50 6.28 11.40
N GLY A 449 7.78 7.60 11.34
CA GLY A 449 9.12 8.16 11.22
C GLY A 449 10.00 7.48 10.13
N PRO A 450 11.20 6.98 10.48
CA PRO A 450 12.12 6.35 9.53
C PRO A 450 11.58 5.11 8.79
N CYS A 451 10.53 4.46 9.29
CA CYS A 451 9.95 3.28 8.64
C CYS A 451 9.35 3.61 7.25
N ILE A 452 8.87 4.84 7.08
CA ILE A 452 8.21 5.28 5.84
C ILE A 452 9.02 6.34 5.08
N GLY A 453 10.22 6.69 5.56
CA GLY A 453 11.08 7.70 4.97
C GLY A 453 10.93 9.09 5.60
N GLN A 454 10.15 9.24 6.68
CA GLN A 454 10.06 10.48 7.45
C GLN A 454 11.21 10.58 8.44
N TRP A 455 12.41 10.61 7.88
CA TRP A 455 13.65 10.75 8.63
C TRP A 455 14.53 11.77 7.94
N LYS A 456 14.81 12.87 8.64
CA LYS A 456 15.77 13.87 8.20
C LYS A 456 17.17 13.40 8.57
N ARG A 457 17.68 12.44 7.82
CA ARG A 457 19.05 11.97 7.96
C ARG A 457 20.03 12.96 7.34
N THR A 458 21.03 13.40 8.09
CA THR A 458 22.01 14.41 7.62
C THR A 458 23.39 13.84 7.29
N ASP A 459 23.68 12.63 7.76
CA ASP A 459 24.87 11.84 7.48
C ASP A 459 24.70 10.95 6.24
N HIS A 460 25.82 10.46 5.69
CA HIS A 460 25.91 9.47 4.61
C HIS A 460 25.09 9.74 3.34
N GLN A 461 24.79 11.00 3.04
CA GLN A 461 23.99 11.37 1.86
C GLN A 461 24.73 11.04 0.56
N GLY A 462 24.15 10.14 -0.24
CA GLY A 462 24.74 9.69 -1.50
C GLY A 462 25.88 8.66 -1.34
N GLU A 463 26.16 8.22 -0.12
CA GLU A 463 27.20 7.24 0.20
C GLU A 463 26.60 5.85 0.41
N ALA A 464 27.35 4.80 0.08
CA ALA A 464 26.97 3.45 0.45
C ALA A 464 27.22 3.21 1.93
N ASN A 465 26.18 2.82 2.67
CA ASN A 465 26.23 2.57 4.09
C ASN A 465 25.21 1.51 4.48
N VAL A 466 25.39 0.87 5.65
CA VAL A 466 24.46 -0.14 6.15
C VAL A 466 23.67 0.38 7.32
N ILE A 467 22.36 0.17 7.30
CA ILE A 467 21.49 0.34 8.47
C ILE A 467 20.82 -0.99 8.81
N LEU A 468 20.59 -1.23 10.10
CA LEU A 468 19.80 -2.34 10.60
C LEU A 468 18.52 -1.82 11.22
N THR A 469 17.39 -2.41 10.86
CA THR A 469 16.08 -1.97 11.37
C THR A 469 15.21 -3.13 11.83
N SER A 470 14.43 -2.93 12.90
CA SER A 470 13.40 -3.88 13.32
C SER A 470 12.07 -3.67 12.59
N PHE A 471 12.09 -3.00 11.44
CA PHE A 471 10.91 -2.70 10.64
C PHE A 471 10.54 -3.89 9.73
N ASN A 472 9.79 -3.62 8.67
CA ASN A 472 9.25 -4.61 7.73
C ASN A 472 9.68 -4.39 6.27
N ARG A 473 10.13 -3.19 5.88
CA ARG A 473 10.52 -2.86 4.50
C ARG A 473 11.89 -2.21 4.41
N ASN A 474 12.68 -2.68 3.46
CA ASN A 474 14.05 -2.25 3.17
C ASN A 474 14.27 -1.93 1.68
N PHE A 475 13.22 -1.53 0.95
CA PHE A 475 13.38 -1.13 -0.44
C PHE A 475 14.37 0.03 -0.57
N ARG A 476 15.05 0.10 -1.72
CA ARG A 476 16.04 1.14 -2.01
C ARG A 476 15.46 2.54 -1.75
N ALA A 477 16.22 3.38 -1.02
CA ALA A 477 15.85 4.75 -0.62
C ALA A 477 14.59 4.88 0.28
N ARG A 478 14.09 3.78 0.86
CA ARG A 478 12.87 3.81 1.68
C ARG A 478 13.01 4.62 2.96
N ASN A 479 14.11 4.44 3.70
CA ASN A 479 14.21 4.91 5.08
C ASN A 479 14.73 6.35 5.20
N ASP A 480 15.68 6.74 4.35
CA ASP A 480 16.38 8.02 4.42
C ASP A 480 16.47 8.75 3.07
N GLY A 481 15.84 8.21 2.02
CA GLY A 481 15.90 8.78 0.67
C GLY A 481 17.22 8.53 -0.07
N ASN A 482 18.22 7.87 0.54
CA ASN A 482 19.49 7.56 -0.10
C ASN A 482 19.41 6.21 -0.86
N PRO A 483 19.56 6.19 -2.19
CA PRO A 483 19.52 4.94 -2.95
C PRO A 483 20.73 4.03 -2.73
N GLN A 484 21.80 4.50 -2.08
CA GLN A 484 22.98 3.68 -1.78
C GLN A 484 22.93 3.02 -0.39
N THR A 485 21.95 3.36 0.45
CA THR A 485 21.77 2.72 1.76
C THR A 485 21.27 1.29 1.64
N LEU A 486 21.99 0.38 2.27
CA LEU A 486 21.68 -1.05 2.37
C LEU A 486 20.98 -1.30 3.71
N ASN A 487 19.68 -1.62 3.70
CA ASN A 487 18.92 -1.86 4.95
C ASN A 487 18.68 -3.35 5.17
N PHE A 488 19.10 -3.86 6.33
CA PHE A 488 18.78 -5.21 6.77
C PHE A 488 17.70 -5.20 7.87
N LEU A 489 16.69 -6.04 7.68
CA LEU A 489 15.60 -6.25 8.63
C LEU A 489 15.97 -7.37 9.59
N ALA A 490 15.83 -7.15 10.89
CA ALA A 490 16.09 -8.17 11.91
C ALA A 490 15.12 -8.04 13.10
N ALA A 491 15.21 -8.98 14.05
CA ALA A 491 14.56 -8.86 15.35
C ALA A 491 15.15 -7.68 16.16
N PRO A 492 14.36 -6.95 16.95
CA PRO A 492 14.81 -5.73 17.65
C PRO A 492 15.97 -6.00 18.63
N GLU A 493 16.03 -7.17 19.26
CA GLU A 493 17.13 -7.62 20.11
C GLU A 493 18.43 -7.79 19.32
N ILE A 494 18.37 -8.30 18.09
CA ILE A 494 19.53 -8.45 17.21
C ILE A 494 20.02 -7.06 16.78
N VAL A 495 19.11 -6.18 16.34
CA VAL A 495 19.45 -4.78 16.00
C VAL A 495 20.12 -4.07 17.18
N THR A 496 19.63 -4.29 18.40
CA THR A 496 20.21 -3.72 19.63
C THR A 496 21.63 -4.23 19.87
N ALA A 497 21.86 -5.55 19.75
CA ALA A 497 23.20 -6.11 19.92
C ALA A 497 24.20 -5.58 18.87
N PHE A 498 23.76 -5.44 17.62
CA PHE A 498 24.58 -4.83 16.56
C PHE A 498 24.86 -3.33 16.82
N ALA A 499 23.95 -2.60 17.46
CA ALA A 499 24.19 -1.21 17.86
C ALA A 499 25.35 -1.08 18.86
N PHE A 500 25.49 -2.03 19.79
CA PHE A 500 26.63 -2.11 20.70
C PHE A 500 27.92 -2.58 20.03
N ALA A 501 27.84 -3.44 19.02
CA ALA A 501 29.02 -3.88 18.29
C ALA A 501 29.54 -2.83 17.30
N GLY A 502 28.65 -2.08 16.65
CA GLY A 502 28.97 -1.10 15.60
C GLY A 502 29.48 -1.71 14.27
N ARG A 503 29.47 -3.05 14.16
CA ARG A 503 30.05 -3.80 13.04
C ARG A 503 29.24 -5.06 12.73
N LEU A 504 29.20 -5.43 11.46
CA LEU A 504 28.31 -6.48 10.92
C LEU A 504 28.87 -7.90 10.96
N ASP A 505 30.14 -8.06 11.34
CA ASP A 505 30.78 -9.36 11.53
C ASP A 505 30.77 -9.85 12.99
N PHE A 506 29.91 -9.23 13.81
CA PHE A 506 29.64 -9.62 15.18
C PHE A 506 28.45 -10.58 15.25
N ASN A 507 28.63 -11.70 15.93
CA ASN A 507 27.56 -12.62 16.28
C ASN A 507 27.26 -12.54 17.78
N PRO A 508 26.13 -11.94 18.22
CA PRO A 508 25.78 -11.82 19.63
C PRO A 508 25.64 -13.15 20.37
N MET A 509 25.44 -14.26 19.65
CA MET A 509 25.29 -15.58 20.25
C MET A 509 26.63 -16.22 20.62
N THR A 510 27.75 -15.79 20.01
CA THR A 510 29.03 -16.50 20.10
C THR A 510 30.24 -15.62 20.35
N ASP A 511 30.15 -14.31 20.16
CA ASP A 511 31.31 -13.42 20.18
C ASP A 511 31.39 -12.63 21.50
N ALA A 512 32.60 -12.13 21.79
CA ALA A 512 32.83 -11.19 22.88
C ALA A 512 33.10 -9.77 22.34
N ILE A 513 32.73 -8.76 23.13
CA ILE A 513 33.10 -7.36 22.95
C ILE A 513 34.15 -7.03 24.02
N GLN A 514 35.25 -6.40 23.61
CA GLN A 514 36.28 -5.94 24.53
C GLN A 514 35.79 -4.73 25.31
N THR A 515 35.89 -4.77 26.63
CA THR A 515 35.53 -3.65 27.51
C THR A 515 36.70 -2.67 27.65
N LYS A 516 36.42 -1.44 28.09
CA LYS A 516 37.46 -0.37 28.18
C LYS A 516 38.58 -0.70 29.18
N ASP A 517 38.29 -1.52 30.18
CA ASP A 517 39.21 -2.02 31.20
C ASP A 517 39.98 -3.29 30.76
N GLY A 518 39.80 -3.74 29.51
CA GLY A 518 40.52 -4.88 28.94
C GLY A 518 39.91 -6.25 29.25
N GLY A 519 38.67 -6.28 29.75
CA GLY A 519 37.89 -7.49 29.94
C GLY A 519 37.11 -7.92 28.68
N GLU A 520 36.45 -9.07 28.76
CA GLU A 520 35.55 -9.57 27.71
C GLU A 520 34.10 -9.57 28.19
N PHE A 521 33.22 -8.97 27.40
CA PHE A 521 31.77 -9.01 27.60
C PHE A 521 31.11 -9.89 26.54
N ARG A 522 30.19 -10.77 26.95
CA ARG A 522 29.38 -11.59 26.04
C ARG A 522 27.92 -11.37 26.38
N PHE A 523 27.09 -11.17 25.36
CA PHE A 523 25.65 -11.13 25.59
C PHE A 523 25.13 -12.51 26.01
N HIS A 524 24.19 -12.51 26.94
CA HIS A 524 23.32 -13.65 27.18
C HIS A 524 21.99 -13.45 26.45
N PRO A 525 21.28 -14.53 26.08
CA PRO A 525 19.97 -14.38 25.46
C PRO A 525 19.05 -13.48 26.30
N PRO A 526 18.29 -12.56 25.68
CA PRO A 526 17.53 -11.57 26.41
C PRO A 526 16.42 -12.20 27.24
N GLN A 527 16.32 -11.78 28.50
CA GLN A 527 15.15 -12.04 29.33
C GLN A 527 14.12 -10.93 29.12
N PHE A 528 12.83 -11.26 29.20
CA PHE A 528 11.78 -10.27 28.99
C PHE A 528 10.46 -10.65 29.65
N GLU A 529 9.63 -9.64 29.86
CA GLU A 529 8.24 -9.79 30.26
C GLU A 529 7.33 -9.64 29.02
N GLU A 530 6.40 -10.58 28.83
CA GLU A 530 5.40 -10.49 27.74
C GLU A 530 4.51 -9.24 27.89
N LEU A 531 4.05 -9.00 29.11
CA LEU A 531 3.11 -7.94 29.47
C LEU A 531 3.59 -7.27 30.76
N PRO A 532 3.32 -5.97 30.96
CA PRO A 532 3.68 -5.28 32.19
C PRO A 532 2.92 -5.87 33.37
N SER A 533 3.65 -6.34 34.39
CA SER A 533 3.06 -6.96 35.58
C SER A 533 2.12 -6.02 36.35
N ALA A 534 2.40 -4.71 36.35
CA ALA A 534 1.54 -3.66 36.92
C ALA A 534 0.42 -3.18 35.96
N GLY A 535 0.26 -3.82 34.81
CA GLY A 535 -0.64 -3.40 33.73
C GLY A 535 -0.11 -2.19 32.95
N PHE A 536 -0.75 -1.87 31.82
CA PHE A 536 -0.35 -0.75 30.98
C PHE A 536 -0.71 0.59 31.61
N ALA A 537 0.24 1.53 31.61
CA ALA A 537 -0.02 2.93 31.91
C ALA A 537 -1.04 3.52 30.91
N GLN A 538 -1.73 4.58 31.30
CA GLN A 538 -2.64 5.29 30.37
C GLN A 538 -1.89 6.31 29.51
N GLY A 539 -0.75 6.82 29.99
CA GLY A 539 -0.02 7.92 29.35
C GLY A 539 -0.82 9.21 29.35
N ASP A 540 -0.51 10.10 28.41
CA ASP A 540 -1.31 11.31 28.19
C ASP A 540 -2.67 10.97 27.55
N THR A 541 -3.70 10.98 28.39
CA THR A 541 -5.08 10.71 27.96
C THR A 541 -5.66 11.75 27.00
N SER A 542 -5.00 12.90 26.80
CA SER A 542 -5.39 13.90 25.80
C SER A 542 -5.33 13.36 24.37
N TYR A 543 -4.55 12.31 24.12
CA TYR A 543 -4.51 11.60 22.84
C TYR A 543 -5.69 10.65 22.61
N LEU A 544 -6.41 10.25 23.67
CA LEU A 544 -7.49 9.26 23.57
C LEU A 544 -8.77 9.91 23.01
N PRO A 545 -9.32 9.39 21.90
CA PRO A 545 -10.61 9.87 21.42
C PRO A 545 -11.74 9.39 22.33
N THR A 546 -12.84 10.13 22.32
CA THR A 546 -14.11 9.59 22.85
C THR A 546 -14.56 8.44 21.94
N PRO A 547 -14.83 7.23 22.47
CA PRO A 547 -15.32 6.12 21.65
C PRO A 547 -16.65 6.47 21.00
N MET A 548 -16.81 6.18 19.70
CA MET A 548 -18.03 6.48 18.92
C MET A 548 -18.56 7.91 19.14
N PRO A 549 -17.77 8.95 18.81
CA PRO A 549 -18.17 10.32 19.02
C PRO A 549 -19.43 10.63 18.18
N ALA A 550 -20.40 11.34 18.77
CA ALA A 550 -21.57 11.76 18.03
C ALA A 550 -21.15 12.72 16.88
N PRO A 551 -21.73 12.58 15.67
CA PRO A 551 -21.45 13.51 14.58
C PRO A 551 -21.91 14.93 14.94
N GLN A 552 -21.17 15.94 14.49
CA GLN A 552 -21.48 17.36 14.64
C GLN A 552 -21.69 17.99 13.25
N PRO A 553 -22.86 17.82 12.61
CA PRO A 553 -23.09 18.27 11.22
C PRO A 553 -22.83 19.77 10.98
N GLU A 554 -22.95 20.58 12.03
CA GLU A 554 -22.69 22.01 12.06
C GLU A 554 -21.20 22.37 11.96
N VAL A 555 -20.29 21.44 12.24
CA VAL A 555 -18.85 21.67 12.08
C VAL A 555 -18.54 21.83 10.60
N GLU A 556 -17.92 22.95 10.26
CA GLU A 556 -17.33 23.19 8.95
C GLU A 556 -15.99 22.46 8.85
N VAL A 557 -15.76 21.77 7.73
CA VAL A 557 -14.50 21.08 7.47
C VAL A 557 -13.49 22.11 7.01
N VAL A 558 -12.36 22.21 7.73
CA VAL A 558 -11.34 23.24 7.49
C VAL A 558 -10.53 22.88 6.26
N ILE A 559 -10.73 23.61 5.16
CA ILE A 559 -9.90 23.56 3.95
C ILE A 559 -9.70 24.99 3.47
N SER A 560 -8.44 25.45 3.43
CA SER A 560 -8.13 26.77 2.87
C SER A 560 -8.35 26.77 1.34
N PRO A 561 -9.03 27.78 0.75
CA PRO A 561 -9.12 27.91 -0.70
C PRO A 561 -7.75 28.09 -1.40
N GLU A 562 -6.77 28.67 -0.69
CA GLU A 562 -5.40 28.88 -1.19
C GLU A 562 -4.44 27.71 -0.89
N SER A 563 -4.95 26.68 -0.21
CA SER A 563 -4.22 25.46 0.13
C SER A 563 -3.48 24.87 -1.06
N GLN A 564 -2.25 24.40 -0.82
CA GLN A 564 -1.49 23.60 -1.79
C GLN A 564 -1.43 22.12 -1.39
N ARG A 565 -2.06 21.73 -0.27
CA ARG A 565 -2.00 20.38 0.32
C ARG A 565 -3.33 19.63 0.25
N LEU A 566 -4.41 20.35 0.45
CA LEU A 566 -5.80 19.91 0.46
C LEU A 566 -6.63 20.64 -0.59
N GLU A 567 -7.60 19.97 -1.20
CA GLU A 567 -8.56 20.57 -2.12
C GLU A 567 -9.92 19.90 -1.92
N ALA A 568 -10.96 20.70 -1.69
CA ALA A 568 -12.32 20.19 -1.63
C ALA A 568 -12.72 19.56 -2.97
N LEU A 569 -13.16 18.30 -2.95
CA LEU A 569 -13.59 17.62 -4.17
C LEU A 569 -14.97 18.12 -4.60
N LYS A 570 -15.09 18.36 -5.91
CA LYS A 570 -16.38 18.54 -6.56
C LYS A 570 -16.86 17.18 -7.07
N PRO A 571 -18.13 16.80 -6.86
CA PRO A 571 -18.69 15.62 -7.48
C PRO A 571 -18.50 15.68 -9.00
N PHE A 572 -18.09 14.57 -9.62
CA PHE A 572 -17.98 14.50 -11.07
C PHE A 572 -19.37 14.61 -11.72
N THR A 573 -19.45 15.23 -12.89
CA THR A 573 -20.71 15.30 -13.64
C THR A 573 -20.97 13.99 -14.40
N SER A 574 -22.22 13.57 -14.52
CA SER A 574 -22.56 12.45 -15.42
C SER A 574 -22.29 12.85 -16.88
N PRO A 575 -21.74 11.95 -17.73
CA PRO A 575 -21.63 12.21 -19.16
C PRO A 575 -23.00 12.20 -19.87
N PHE A 576 -24.06 11.75 -19.19
CA PHE A 576 -25.42 11.69 -19.73
C PHE A 576 -26.22 12.87 -19.21
N SER A 577 -26.87 13.61 -20.12
CA SER A 577 -27.75 14.71 -19.74
C SER A 577 -28.98 14.18 -19.00
N GLU A 578 -29.59 15.01 -18.14
CA GLU A 578 -30.83 14.62 -17.44
C GLU A 578 -31.95 14.27 -18.42
N GLN A 579 -32.01 14.97 -19.55
CA GLN A 579 -32.98 14.71 -20.62
C GLN A 579 -32.71 13.37 -21.32
N ASP A 580 -31.44 13.03 -21.60
CA ASP A 580 -31.09 11.75 -22.21
C ASP A 580 -31.39 10.60 -21.26
N ALA A 581 -30.99 10.74 -19.99
CA ALA A 581 -31.26 9.75 -18.95
C ALA A 581 -32.77 9.51 -18.76
N ALA A 582 -33.59 10.58 -18.75
CA ALA A 582 -35.05 10.50 -18.67
C ALA A 582 -35.67 9.77 -19.87
N ASN A 583 -35.05 9.88 -21.05
CA ASN A 583 -35.47 9.20 -22.28
C ASN A 583 -34.80 7.81 -22.46
N GLY A 584 -34.04 7.33 -21.47
CA GLY A 584 -33.33 6.06 -21.55
C GLY A 584 -32.25 6.01 -22.64
N ARG A 585 -31.63 7.16 -22.95
CA ARG A 585 -30.51 7.33 -23.88
C ARG A 585 -29.23 7.48 -23.07
N TYR A 586 -28.25 6.60 -23.30
CA TYR A 586 -27.00 6.57 -22.55
C TYR A 586 -25.80 6.30 -23.47
N GLU A 587 -25.73 6.97 -24.62
CA GLU A 587 -24.49 6.99 -25.41
C GLU A 587 -23.51 8.00 -24.83
N LEU A 588 -22.21 7.68 -24.85
CA LEU A 588 -21.20 8.67 -24.55
C LEU A 588 -21.18 9.74 -25.66
N PRO A 589 -20.86 11.00 -25.34
CA PRO A 589 -20.59 11.99 -26.38
C PRO A 589 -19.41 11.51 -27.25
N PRO A 590 -19.29 11.98 -28.50
CA PRO A 590 -18.16 11.61 -29.36
C PRO A 590 -16.81 11.93 -28.69
N LEU A 591 -15.96 10.92 -28.53
CA LEU A 591 -14.71 11.00 -27.79
C LEU A 591 -13.52 11.14 -28.75
N ARG A 592 -12.52 11.93 -28.39
CA ARG A 592 -11.20 11.89 -29.06
C ARG A 592 -10.28 10.90 -28.36
N CYS A 593 -9.56 10.08 -29.10
CA CYS A 593 -8.48 9.27 -28.52
C CYS A 593 -7.29 10.18 -28.15
N LEU A 594 -6.96 10.29 -26.86
CA LEU A 594 -5.85 11.13 -26.39
C LEU A 594 -4.50 10.53 -26.82
N LEU A 595 -4.34 9.23 -26.59
CA LEU A 595 -3.18 8.46 -27.02
C LEU A 595 -3.49 6.96 -26.98
N ARG A 596 -2.70 6.21 -27.75
CA ARG A 596 -2.55 4.77 -27.61
C ARG A 596 -1.30 4.46 -26.76
N ILE A 597 -1.48 3.79 -25.63
CA ILE A 597 -0.41 3.48 -24.67
C ILE A 597 0.24 2.15 -25.05
N ARG A 598 1.55 2.18 -25.35
CA ARG A 598 2.34 0.99 -25.70
C ARG A 598 2.86 0.25 -24.48
N GLY A 599 2.59 -1.05 -24.42
CA GLY A 599 3.17 -1.94 -23.43
C GLY A 599 2.70 -1.68 -21.99
N LYS A 600 3.56 -2.02 -21.03
CA LYS A 600 3.21 -2.00 -19.60
C LYS A 600 2.93 -0.58 -19.10
N CYS A 601 1.71 -0.37 -18.58
CA CYS A 601 1.31 0.87 -17.92
C CYS A 601 0.76 0.57 -16.51
N THR A 602 1.60 0.72 -15.50
CA THR A 602 1.24 0.51 -14.07
C THR A 602 0.60 1.76 -13.45
N THR A 603 0.02 1.64 -12.27
CA THR A 603 -0.47 2.80 -11.50
C THR A 603 0.60 3.85 -11.20
N ASP A 604 1.89 3.49 -11.13
CA ASP A 604 2.99 4.47 -11.01
C ASP A 604 3.27 5.22 -12.33
N HIS A 605 2.95 4.61 -13.48
CA HIS A 605 3.00 5.31 -14.76
C HIS A 605 1.81 6.27 -14.90
N ILE A 606 0.65 5.90 -14.34
CA ILE A 606 -0.58 6.72 -14.36
C ILE A 606 -0.53 7.85 -13.32
N SER A 607 -0.10 7.56 -12.09
CA SER A 607 -0.05 8.51 -10.98
C SER A 607 1.20 8.22 -10.14
N ALA A 608 2.30 8.89 -10.48
CA ALA A 608 3.59 8.70 -9.82
C ALA A 608 3.55 9.04 -8.31
N ALA A 609 4.34 8.32 -7.50
CA ALA A 609 4.54 8.62 -6.08
C ALA A 609 5.74 9.58 -5.87
N GLY A 610 6.58 9.32 -4.85
CA GLY A 610 7.76 10.13 -4.54
C GLY A 610 7.39 11.59 -4.22
N PRO A 611 7.90 12.59 -4.96
CA PRO A 611 7.66 14.00 -4.67
C PRO A 611 6.19 14.42 -4.77
N TRP A 612 5.35 13.62 -5.41
CA TRP A 612 3.92 13.87 -5.57
C TRP A 612 3.09 13.53 -4.32
N LEU A 613 3.63 12.75 -3.39
CA LEU A 613 2.89 12.31 -2.19
C LEU A 613 2.41 13.48 -1.31
N LYS A 614 3.12 14.63 -1.34
CA LYS A 614 2.70 15.84 -0.64
C LYS A 614 1.34 16.39 -1.11
N TYR A 615 0.91 16.06 -2.33
CA TYR A 615 -0.37 16.51 -2.92
C TYR A 615 -1.48 15.46 -2.80
N LYS A 616 -1.34 14.42 -1.96
CA LYS A 616 -2.36 13.36 -1.85
C LYS A 616 -3.77 13.87 -1.52
N GLY A 617 -3.89 14.97 -0.78
CA GLY A 617 -5.16 15.63 -0.47
C GLY A 617 -5.58 16.71 -1.47
N HIS A 618 -4.78 17.01 -2.49
CA HIS A 618 -5.05 18.06 -3.47
C HIS A 618 -5.06 17.47 -4.89
N LEU A 619 -6.24 17.08 -5.35
CA LEU A 619 -6.40 16.29 -6.56
C LEU A 619 -5.86 17.01 -7.82
N SER A 620 -6.11 18.31 -7.96
CA SER A 620 -5.64 19.13 -9.09
C SER A 620 -4.11 19.21 -9.15
N ASN A 621 -3.44 19.51 -8.03
CA ASN A 621 -1.97 19.51 -7.97
C ASN A 621 -1.38 18.12 -8.19
N LEU A 622 -2.06 17.06 -7.74
CA LEU A 622 -1.61 15.70 -7.98
C LEU A 622 -1.81 15.28 -9.44
N ALA A 623 -2.89 15.72 -10.08
CA ALA A 623 -3.23 15.39 -11.46
C ALA A 623 -2.22 15.94 -12.48
N GLU A 624 -1.35 16.88 -12.10
CA GLU A 624 -0.18 17.27 -12.89
C GLU A 624 0.74 16.09 -13.25
N ASN A 625 0.61 14.95 -12.59
CA ASN A 625 1.36 13.73 -12.89
C ASN A 625 0.57 12.65 -13.66
N THR A 626 -0.62 12.99 -14.17
CA THR A 626 -1.47 12.05 -14.92
C THR A 626 -0.71 11.46 -16.10
N LEU A 627 -0.50 10.15 -16.10
CA LEU A 627 0.09 9.35 -17.17
C LEU A 627 1.53 9.75 -17.55
N ILE A 628 2.27 10.47 -16.70
CA ILE A 628 3.65 10.91 -17.05
C ILE A 628 4.65 9.77 -17.25
N GLY A 629 4.34 8.55 -16.81
CA GLY A 629 5.17 7.38 -17.11
C GLY A 629 4.72 6.62 -18.35
N ALA A 630 3.56 6.92 -18.92
CA ALA A 630 3.02 6.18 -20.05
C ALA A 630 3.83 6.45 -21.33
N SER A 631 4.09 5.39 -22.09
CA SER A 631 4.69 5.47 -23.43
C SER A 631 3.61 5.61 -24.49
N ASN A 632 3.68 6.67 -25.27
CA ASN A 632 2.82 6.87 -26.43
C ASN A 632 3.34 6.00 -27.59
N ASP A 633 2.47 5.15 -28.13
CA ASP A 633 2.82 4.25 -29.23
C ASP A 633 3.14 5.01 -30.53
N GLU A 634 2.44 6.12 -30.79
CA GLU A 634 2.53 6.87 -32.04
C GLU A 634 3.77 7.74 -32.12
N THR A 635 4.08 8.47 -31.03
CA THR A 635 5.27 9.31 -30.99
C THR A 635 6.51 8.53 -30.56
N GLY A 636 6.32 7.37 -29.92
CA GLY A 636 7.37 6.54 -29.37
C GLY A 636 7.98 7.06 -28.06
N ASN A 637 7.53 8.23 -27.57
CA ASN A 637 8.07 8.91 -26.40
C ASN A 637 7.23 8.66 -25.13
N VAL A 638 7.84 8.89 -23.97
CA VAL A 638 7.16 8.87 -22.66
C VAL A 638 6.67 10.27 -22.32
N ASN A 639 5.48 10.37 -21.72
CA ASN A 639 4.87 11.65 -21.33
C ASN A 639 4.71 12.63 -22.49
N GLU A 640 4.20 12.16 -23.62
CA GLU A 640 3.95 13.02 -24.77
C GLU A 640 2.61 12.64 -25.42
N ALA A 641 1.80 13.65 -25.74
CA ALA A 641 0.57 13.52 -26.50
C ALA A 641 0.54 14.57 -27.61
N LYS A 642 -0.24 14.31 -28.66
CA LYS A 642 -0.39 15.18 -29.82
C LYS A 642 -1.82 15.71 -29.92
N ASP A 643 -1.97 17.02 -30.13
CA ASP A 643 -3.22 17.63 -30.53
C ASP A 643 -3.28 17.66 -32.06
N TYR A 644 -4.33 17.06 -32.60
CA TYR A 644 -4.55 16.96 -34.04
C TYR A 644 -5.38 18.12 -34.59
N ALA A 645 -5.90 18.99 -33.70
CA ALA A 645 -6.70 20.15 -34.07
C ALA A 645 -5.89 21.46 -34.21
N THR A 646 -4.61 21.47 -33.81
CA THR A 646 -3.74 22.65 -33.94
C THR A 646 -2.45 22.30 -34.68
N THR A 647 -2.01 23.22 -35.53
CA THR A 647 -0.69 23.16 -36.18
C THR A 647 0.37 23.92 -35.37
N ASP A 648 -0.03 24.83 -34.49
CA ASP A 648 0.85 25.53 -33.56
C ASP A 648 0.95 24.75 -32.23
N GLN A 649 2.18 24.44 -31.81
CA GLN A 649 2.50 23.59 -30.64
C GLN A 649 1.66 22.29 -30.52
N PRO A 650 1.70 21.40 -31.53
CA PRO A 650 0.88 20.19 -31.56
C PRO A 650 1.25 19.17 -30.48
N LEU A 651 2.43 19.28 -29.86
CA LEU A 651 2.90 18.35 -28.83
C LEU A 651 2.86 19.00 -27.44
N ASP A 652 2.57 18.18 -26.42
CA ASP A 652 2.70 18.53 -25.00
C ASP A 652 2.90 17.25 -24.19
N THR A 653 3.21 17.43 -22.91
CA THR A 653 3.04 16.39 -21.90
C THR A 653 1.61 15.86 -21.88
N ILE A 654 1.43 14.59 -21.49
CA ILE A 654 0.09 14.00 -21.39
C ILE A 654 -0.85 14.79 -20.46
N PRO A 655 -0.45 15.21 -19.24
CA PRO A 655 -1.32 16.02 -18.38
C PRO A 655 -1.55 17.43 -18.96
N GLY A 656 -0.54 18.04 -19.61
CA GLY A 656 -0.70 19.32 -20.31
C GLY A 656 -1.75 19.24 -21.41
N MET A 657 -1.69 18.20 -22.24
CA MET A 657 -2.67 17.94 -23.28
C MET A 657 -4.07 17.71 -22.72
N ALA A 658 -4.20 16.85 -21.69
CA ALA A 658 -5.48 16.54 -21.07
C ALA A 658 -6.15 17.79 -20.48
N LYS A 659 -5.38 18.72 -19.89
CA LYS A 659 -5.88 20.02 -19.46
C LYS A 659 -6.36 20.90 -20.59
N ARG A 660 -5.60 21.00 -21.70
CA ARG A 660 -6.01 21.79 -22.86
C ARG A 660 -7.32 21.28 -23.44
N TRP A 661 -7.47 19.97 -23.53
CA TRP A 661 -8.69 19.33 -24.01
C TRP A 661 -9.87 19.58 -23.07
N ARG A 662 -9.64 19.49 -21.75
CA ARG A 662 -10.65 19.89 -20.76
C ARG A 662 -11.05 21.36 -20.89
N ALA A 663 -10.11 22.28 -21.10
CA ALA A 663 -10.39 23.71 -21.21
C ALA A 663 -11.26 24.10 -22.42
N ARG A 664 -11.34 23.23 -23.43
CA ARG A 664 -12.23 23.37 -24.60
C ARG A 664 -13.41 22.38 -24.59
N ASP A 665 -13.72 21.82 -23.42
CA ASP A 665 -14.80 20.83 -23.22
C ASP A 665 -14.74 19.63 -24.18
N GLN A 666 -13.54 19.16 -24.53
CA GLN A 666 -13.34 18.00 -25.41
C GLN A 666 -13.33 16.70 -24.59
N PRO A 667 -14.36 15.84 -24.69
CA PRO A 667 -14.34 14.52 -24.06
C PRO A 667 -13.32 13.63 -24.75
N TRP A 668 -12.68 12.75 -23.98
CA TRP A 668 -11.64 11.88 -24.52
C TRP A 668 -11.60 10.50 -23.89
N MET A 669 -10.87 9.63 -24.56
CA MET A 669 -10.63 8.25 -24.19
C MET A 669 -9.16 7.89 -24.39
N ILE A 670 -8.72 6.78 -23.78
CA ILE A 670 -7.41 6.20 -24.04
C ILE A 670 -7.54 4.77 -24.52
N VAL A 671 -6.60 4.38 -25.39
CA VAL A 671 -6.38 3.00 -25.79
C VAL A 671 -5.17 2.46 -25.06
N ALA A 672 -5.29 1.29 -24.42
CA ALA A 672 -4.20 0.69 -23.68
C ALA A 672 -3.93 -0.76 -24.08
N ASP A 673 -2.67 -1.16 -23.92
CA ASP A 673 -2.22 -2.53 -24.11
C ASP A 673 -2.72 -3.44 -22.96
N HIS A 674 -2.14 -4.63 -22.81
CA HIS A 674 -2.48 -5.57 -21.75
C HIS A 674 -2.16 -5.04 -20.35
N ASN A 675 -3.04 -5.41 -19.41
CA ASN A 675 -2.90 -5.21 -17.98
C ASN A 675 -2.73 -3.74 -17.56
N TYR A 676 -3.49 -2.85 -18.18
CA TYR A 676 -3.51 -1.43 -17.84
C TYR A 676 -3.83 -1.22 -16.34
N GLY A 677 -3.04 -0.38 -15.67
CA GLY A 677 -3.22 -0.07 -14.25
C GLY A 677 -2.74 -1.16 -13.29
N GLU A 678 -1.84 -2.05 -13.71
CA GLU A 678 -1.17 -2.99 -12.81
C GLU A 678 -0.51 -2.26 -11.63
N GLY A 679 -0.54 -2.82 -10.42
CA GLY A 679 0.26 -2.35 -9.30
C GLY A 679 -0.59 -1.89 -8.11
N SER A 680 -0.17 -0.77 -7.49
CA SER A 680 -0.68 -0.29 -6.21
C SER A 680 -2.17 0.10 -6.29
N ALA A 681 -2.93 -0.12 -5.21
CA ALA A 681 -4.33 0.26 -5.08
C ALA A 681 -4.54 1.78 -4.92
N ARG A 682 -3.99 2.58 -5.84
CA ARG A 682 -4.12 4.05 -5.84
C ARG A 682 -5.35 4.46 -6.64
N GLU A 683 -6.37 4.91 -5.94
CA GLU A 683 -7.56 5.51 -6.54
C GLU A 683 -7.26 6.76 -7.38
N HIS A 684 -6.17 7.48 -7.08
CA HIS A 684 -5.72 8.63 -7.86
C HIS A 684 -5.48 8.29 -9.33
N ALA A 685 -5.06 7.05 -9.64
CA ALA A 685 -4.90 6.60 -11.02
C ALA A 685 -6.22 6.57 -11.81
N ALA A 686 -7.38 6.58 -11.14
CA ALA A 686 -8.69 6.75 -11.77
C ALA A 686 -9.22 8.19 -11.62
N LEU A 687 -9.00 8.83 -10.46
CA LEU A 687 -9.46 10.20 -10.20
C LEU A 687 -8.82 11.23 -11.13
N GLN A 688 -7.52 11.12 -11.43
CA GLN A 688 -6.84 12.15 -12.23
C GLN A 688 -7.24 12.10 -13.71
N PRO A 689 -7.26 10.94 -14.41
CA PRO A 689 -7.81 10.90 -15.77
C PRO A 689 -9.25 11.39 -15.81
N ARG A 690 -10.07 11.02 -14.81
CA ARG A 690 -11.46 11.46 -14.72
C ARG A 690 -11.59 12.97 -14.52
N LEU A 691 -10.74 13.56 -13.67
CA LEU A 691 -10.68 15.02 -13.45
C LEU A 691 -10.42 15.77 -14.77
N PHE A 692 -9.55 15.22 -15.63
CA PHE A 692 -9.27 15.82 -16.94
C PHE A 692 -10.26 15.47 -18.04
N GLY A 693 -11.32 14.71 -17.76
CA GLY A 693 -12.40 14.44 -18.72
C GLY A 693 -12.31 13.12 -19.47
N CYS A 694 -11.50 12.16 -18.99
CA CYS A 694 -11.53 10.79 -19.52
C CYS A 694 -12.89 10.14 -19.27
N GLN A 695 -13.53 9.63 -20.32
CA GLN A 695 -14.84 8.96 -20.24
C GLN A 695 -14.74 7.46 -20.52
N LEU A 696 -13.73 7.01 -21.26
CA LEU A 696 -13.56 5.62 -21.67
C LEU A 696 -12.08 5.21 -21.62
N VAL A 697 -11.82 4.03 -21.05
CA VAL A 697 -10.58 3.27 -21.23
C VAL A 697 -10.92 2.02 -22.03
N LEU A 698 -10.37 1.90 -23.23
CA LEU A 698 -10.47 0.70 -24.06
C LEU A 698 -9.11 0.00 -24.07
N ALA A 699 -9.06 -1.23 -23.56
CA ALA A 699 -7.78 -1.93 -23.41
C ALA A 699 -7.84 -3.37 -23.93
N ARG A 700 -6.69 -3.98 -24.16
CA ARG A 700 -6.64 -5.45 -24.36
C ARG A 700 -6.97 -6.19 -23.07
N SER A 701 -6.48 -5.67 -21.94
CA SER A 701 -6.91 -6.09 -20.60
C SER A 701 -6.61 -4.99 -19.57
N ILE A 702 -7.37 -4.96 -18.46
CA ILE A 702 -7.20 -3.99 -17.37
C ILE A 702 -6.96 -4.76 -16.07
N ALA A 703 -6.06 -4.26 -15.23
CA ALA A 703 -5.85 -4.81 -13.90
C ALA A 703 -7.10 -4.54 -13.03
N ARG A 704 -7.59 -5.59 -12.36
CA ARG A 704 -8.84 -5.57 -11.58
C ARG A 704 -9.07 -4.33 -10.71
N ILE A 705 -8.09 -3.96 -9.88
CA ILE A 705 -8.24 -2.84 -8.93
C ILE A 705 -8.35 -1.52 -9.69
N ALA A 706 -7.53 -1.33 -10.72
CA ALA A 706 -7.63 -0.16 -11.58
C ALA A 706 -8.98 -0.12 -12.31
N GLU A 707 -9.46 -1.27 -12.80
CA GLU A 707 -10.77 -1.38 -13.44
C GLU A 707 -11.92 -1.00 -12.49
N THR A 708 -11.88 -1.50 -11.26
CA THR A 708 -12.88 -1.17 -10.22
C THR A 708 -12.83 0.32 -9.88
N ASN A 709 -11.64 0.88 -9.69
CA ASN A 709 -11.46 2.31 -9.40
C ASN A 709 -11.97 3.19 -10.55
N LEU A 710 -11.66 2.85 -11.80
CA LEU A 710 -12.16 3.57 -12.98
C LEU A 710 -13.70 3.59 -13.01
N ARG A 711 -14.33 2.43 -12.82
CA ARG A 711 -15.79 2.29 -12.77
C ARG A 711 -16.40 3.07 -11.61
N LYS A 712 -15.79 3.06 -10.42
CA LYS A 712 -16.21 3.87 -9.27
C LYS A 712 -16.20 5.38 -9.60
N GLN A 713 -15.26 5.84 -10.42
CA GLN A 713 -15.20 7.24 -10.88
C GLN A 713 -16.07 7.53 -12.12
N GLY A 714 -16.89 6.56 -12.55
CA GLY A 714 -17.79 6.69 -13.70
C GLY A 714 -17.09 6.63 -15.06
N VAL A 715 -15.85 6.16 -15.12
CA VAL A 715 -15.15 5.90 -16.39
C VAL A 715 -15.61 4.55 -16.94
N LEU A 716 -16.06 4.53 -18.19
CA LEU A 716 -16.41 3.28 -18.88
C LEU A 716 -15.14 2.48 -19.16
N THR A 717 -15.18 1.18 -18.90
CA THR A 717 -14.07 0.26 -19.19
C THR A 717 -14.55 -0.79 -20.18
N LEU A 718 -13.96 -0.80 -21.37
CA LEU A 718 -14.24 -1.80 -22.40
C LEU A 718 -12.95 -2.55 -22.75
N LEU A 719 -13.10 -3.78 -23.20
CA LEU A 719 -12.01 -4.62 -23.67
C LEU A 719 -12.16 -4.90 -25.17
N PHE A 720 -11.06 -4.97 -25.90
CA PHE A 720 -11.11 -5.45 -27.27
C PHE A 720 -11.64 -6.90 -27.31
N GLU A 721 -12.52 -7.20 -28.26
CA GLU A 721 -12.87 -8.59 -28.58
C GLU A 721 -11.71 -9.27 -29.31
N ASN A 722 -11.12 -8.58 -30.28
CA ASN A 722 -9.88 -8.97 -30.95
C ASN A 722 -8.74 -8.03 -30.55
N ASP A 723 -7.71 -8.56 -29.91
CA ASP A 723 -6.56 -7.79 -29.44
C ASP A 723 -5.91 -6.95 -30.56
N ASP A 724 -5.86 -7.43 -31.80
CA ASP A 724 -5.23 -6.71 -32.92
C ASP A 724 -5.97 -5.42 -33.30
N ASP A 725 -7.23 -5.26 -32.88
CA ASP A 725 -7.99 -4.01 -33.06
C ASP A 725 -7.39 -2.84 -32.28
N TYR A 726 -6.56 -3.11 -31.26
CA TYR A 726 -5.72 -2.13 -30.60
C TYR A 726 -4.92 -1.26 -31.59
N PHE A 727 -4.41 -1.84 -32.68
CA PHE A 727 -3.62 -1.09 -33.67
C PHE A 727 -4.47 -0.22 -34.59
N LYS A 728 -5.78 -0.42 -34.63
CA LYS A 728 -6.70 0.29 -35.53
C LYS A 728 -7.10 1.66 -35.00
N ILE A 729 -6.94 1.94 -33.71
CA ILE A 729 -7.26 3.22 -33.09
C ILE A 729 -5.96 3.97 -32.77
N GLY A 730 -5.82 5.18 -33.31
CA GLY A 730 -4.71 6.09 -33.06
C GLY A 730 -5.14 7.32 -32.26
N GLY A 731 -4.19 8.14 -31.85
CA GLY A 731 -4.44 9.45 -31.26
C GLY A 731 -5.14 10.37 -32.25
N GLY A 732 -6.08 11.17 -31.75
CA GLY A 732 -6.89 12.10 -32.54
C GLY A 732 -8.13 11.50 -33.22
N ASP A 733 -8.17 10.17 -33.37
CA ASP A 733 -9.34 9.47 -33.92
C ASP A 733 -10.61 9.81 -33.11
N LEU A 734 -11.74 9.93 -33.82
CA LEU A 734 -13.06 10.07 -33.18
C LEU A 734 -13.61 8.68 -32.87
N VAL A 735 -14.07 8.50 -31.64
CA VAL A 735 -14.61 7.24 -31.14
C VAL A 735 -15.99 7.49 -30.54
N GLU A 736 -16.99 6.77 -31.06
CA GLU A 736 -18.38 6.82 -30.58
C GLU A 736 -18.78 5.44 -30.06
N THR A 737 -19.53 5.38 -28.97
CA THR A 737 -20.13 4.13 -28.52
C THR A 737 -21.37 3.81 -29.36
N VAL A 738 -21.62 2.53 -29.58
CA VAL A 738 -22.81 2.02 -30.25
C VAL A 738 -23.42 0.92 -29.38
N ASN A 739 -24.72 1.01 -29.13
CA ASN A 739 -25.51 0.15 -28.23
C ASN A 739 -25.18 0.27 -26.74
N LEU A 740 -24.46 1.30 -26.31
CA LEU A 740 -24.23 1.52 -24.87
C LEU A 740 -25.55 1.84 -24.15
N SER A 741 -26.47 2.53 -24.83
CA SER A 741 -27.81 2.83 -24.31
C SER A 741 -28.60 1.59 -23.93
N GLU A 742 -28.45 0.50 -24.70
CA GLU A 742 -29.15 -0.75 -24.45
C GLU A 742 -28.61 -1.40 -23.17
N LEU A 743 -27.28 -1.44 -23.00
CA LEU A 743 -26.63 -1.98 -21.82
C LEU A 743 -26.89 -1.14 -20.55
N LEU A 744 -26.90 0.18 -20.66
CA LEU A 744 -27.04 1.06 -19.50
C LEU A 744 -28.49 1.23 -19.03
N ARG A 745 -29.51 0.72 -19.72
CA ARG A 745 -30.89 0.79 -19.22
C ARG A 745 -31.08 -0.04 -17.94
N PRO A 746 -31.88 0.43 -16.97
CA PRO A 746 -32.24 -0.39 -15.82
C PRO A 746 -32.87 -1.73 -16.26
N GLY A 747 -32.35 -2.85 -15.75
CA GLY A 747 -32.82 -4.20 -16.11
C GLY A 747 -32.33 -4.72 -17.46
N ALA A 748 -31.37 -4.04 -18.10
CA ALA A 748 -30.77 -4.51 -19.35
C ALA A 748 -30.07 -5.87 -19.21
N ASP A 749 -29.99 -6.59 -20.34
CA ASP A 749 -29.21 -7.82 -20.44
C ASP A 749 -27.70 -7.50 -20.36
N LEU A 750 -27.01 -8.10 -19.40
CA LEU A 750 -25.56 -7.93 -19.24
C LEU A 750 -24.76 -8.61 -20.38
N SER A 751 -25.41 -9.37 -21.25
CA SER A 751 -24.80 -9.93 -22.46
C SER A 751 -24.78 -8.96 -23.65
N THR A 752 -25.42 -7.78 -23.54
CA THR A 752 -25.48 -6.77 -24.61
C THR A 752 -24.09 -6.36 -25.09
N VAL A 753 -23.83 -6.56 -26.38
CA VAL A 753 -22.56 -6.20 -27.01
C VAL A 753 -22.53 -4.71 -27.33
N VAL A 754 -21.61 -3.99 -26.67
CA VAL A 754 -21.26 -2.60 -27.02
C VAL A 754 -20.17 -2.61 -28.09
N ARG A 755 -20.29 -1.74 -29.08
CA ARG A 755 -19.27 -1.52 -30.11
C ARG A 755 -18.69 -0.12 -30.01
N VAL A 756 -17.52 0.07 -30.59
CA VAL A 756 -16.92 1.38 -30.80
C VAL A 756 -16.85 1.68 -32.29
N ARG A 757 -17.46 2.78 -32.72
CA ARG A 757 -17.30 3.32 -34.08
C ARG A 757 -16.11 4.25 -34.10
N VAL A 758 -15.14 3.95 -34.95
CA VAL A 758 -13.90 4.71 -35.11
C VAL A 758 -13.98 5.46 -36.42
N THR A 759 -13.83 6.78 -36.37
CA THR A 759 -13.80 7.64 -37.54
C THR A 759 -12.45 8.36 -37.62
N LYS A 760 -11.76 8.13 -38.75
CA LYS A 760 -10.45 8.70 -39.07
C LYS A 760 -10.61 9.84 -40.05
N PHE A 761 -9.80 10.88 -39.89
CA PHE A 761 -9.86 12.09 -40.71
C PHE A 761 -8.60 12.25 -41.57
N ASN A 762 -8.75 12.90 -42.71
CA ASN A 762 -7.65 13.45 -43.50
C ASN A 762 -7.19 14.77 -42.89
N GLU A 763 -6.07 15.31 -43.38
CA GLU A 763 -5.52 16.60 -42.91
C GLU A 763 -6.46 17.79 -43.13
N ASP A 764 -7.34 17.70 -44.13
CA ASP A 764 -8.37 18.71 -44.44
C ASP A 764 -9.65 18.56 -43.59
N GLY A 765 -9.69 17.59 -42.67
CA GLY A 765 -10.83 17.31 -41.81
C GLY A 765 -11.94 16.47 -42.47
N SER A 766 -11.77 16.02 -43.73
CA SER A 766 -12.70 15.08 -44.36
C SER A 766 -12.57 13.67 -43.77
N VAL A 767 -13.67 12.91 -43.75
CA VAL A 767 -13.67 11.52 -43.26
C VAL A 767 -12.89 10.65 -44.24
N ARG A 768 -11.81 10.04 -43.76
CA ARG A 768 -11.00 9.08 -44.52
C ARG A 768 -11.59 7.68 -44.47
N GLU A 769 -12.00 7.27 -43.29
CA GLU A 769 -12.46 5.91 -43.01
C GLU A 769 -13.34 5.91 -41.76
N SER A 770 -14.39 5.08 -41.75
CA SER A 770 -15.20 4.81 -40.57
C SER A 770 -15.53 3.33 -40.49
N PHE A 771 -15.32 2.71 -39.32
CA PHE A 771 -15.59 1.30 -39.08
C PHE A 771 -15.99 1.04 -37.63
N GLU A 772 -16.68 -0.07 -37.37
CA GLU A 772 -17.06 -0.49 -36.02
C GLU A 772 -16.22 -1.67 -35.56
N LEU A 773 -15.82 -1.65 -34.28
CA LEU A 773 -15.11 -2.72 -33.61
C LEU A 773 -15.95 -3.25 -32.46
N PRO A 774 -16.13 -4.57 -32.33
CA PRO A 774 -16.85 -5.12 -31.19
C PRO A 774 -15.97 -5.13 -29.94
N THR A 775 -16.61 -5.03 -28.77
CA THR A 775 -15.93 -4.97 -27.48
C THR A 775 -16.56 -5.95 -26.49
N ARG A 776 -15.82 -6.24 -25.42
CA ARG A 776 -16.26 -7.06 -24.28
C ARG A 776 -16.25 -6.22 -23.01
N HIS A 777 -17.04 -6.62 -22.02
CA HIS A 777 -17.01 -6.01 -20.69
C HIS A 777 -17.30 -7.01 -19.58
N SER A 778 -16.96 -6.64 -18.33
CA SER A 778 -17.32 -7.37 -17.10
C SER A 778 -18.15 -6.49 -16.15
N LEU A 779 -18.95 -5.58 -16.71
CA LEU A 779 -19.81 -4.66 -15.96
C LEU A 779 -20.97 -5.44 -15.30
N SER A 780 -21.24 -5.12 -14.03
CA SER A 780 -22.38 -5.63 -13.27
C SER A 780 -23.49 -4.58 -13.26
N ALA A 781 -24.71 -4.95 -12.84
CA ALA A 781 -25.80 -3.99 -12.67
C ALA A 781 -25.40 -2.78 -11.78
N THR A 782 -24.59 -3.04 -10.76
CA THR A 782 -24.02 -2.01 -9.87
C THR A 782 -23.07 -1.08 -10.62
N HIS A 783 -22.13 -1.63 -11.42
CA HIS A 783 -21.22 -0.83 -12.24
C HIS A 783 -21.98 0.09 -13.21
N LEU A 784 -23.01 -0.45 -13.87
CA LEU A 784 -23.87 0.32 -14.78
C LEU A 784 -24.57 1.48 -14.05
N ALA A 785 -25.02 1.27 -12.81
CA ALA A 785 -25.62 2.32 -12.00
C ALA A 785 -24.63 3.45 -11.64
N TRP A 786 -23.38 3.10 -11.32
CA TRP A 786 -22.33 4.09 -11.06
C TRP A 786 -22.03 4.94 -12.29
N ILE A 787 -21.88 4.29 -13.46
CA ILE A 787 -21.60 4.97 -14.73
C ILE A 787 -22.75 5.93 -15.09
N ARG A 788 -24.02 5.49 -14.97
CA ARG A 788 -25.20 6.36 -15.18
C ARG A 788 -25.19 7.60 -14.28
N ALA A 789 -24.86 7.41 -13.00
CA ALA A 789 -24.81 8.50 -12.03
C ALA A 789 -23.57 9.40 -12.20
N GLY A 790 -22.61 9.03 -13.06
CA GLY A 790 -21.34 9.72 -13.26
C GLY A 790 -20.23 9.34 -12.26
N SER A 791 -20.57 8.67 -11.16
CA SER A 791 -19.67 7.99 -10.22
C SER A 791 -20.48 7.18 -9.19
N ALA A 792 -19.82 6.28 -8.47
CA ALA A 792 -20.41 5.58 -7.33
C ALA A 792 -20.84 6.55 -6.21
N LEU A 793 -20.02 7.58 -5.94
CA LEU A 793 -20.29 8.56 -4.89
C LEU A 793 -21.52 9.42 -5.21
N ASN A 794 -21.75 9.75 -6.48
CA ASN A 794 -22.96 10.44 -6.91
C ASN A 794 -24.22 9.62 -6.68
N LEU A 795 -24.16 8.31 -6.97
CA LEU A 795 -25.28 7.41 -6.72
C LEU A 795 -25.62 7.35 -5.23
N ILE A 796 -24.59 7.21 -4.37
CA ILE A 796 -24.74 7.20 -2.92
C ILE A 796 -25.36 8.52 -2.44
N ARG A 797 -24.89 9.65 -2.96
CA ARG A 797 -25.44 10.98 -2.64
C ARG A 797 -26.91 11.11 -3.02
N ALA A 798 -27.28 10.71 -4.22
CA ALA A 798 -28.67 10.75 -4.67
C ALA A 798 -29.58 9.88 -3.78
N GLN A 799 -29.13 8.68 -3.40
CA GLN A 799 -29.85 7.80 -2.49
C GLN A 799 -29.99 8.40 -1.08
N ALA A 800 -28.94 9.03 -0.56
CA ALA A 800 -28.96 9.69 0.74
C ALA A 800 -29.96 10.87 0.77
N GLN A 801 -29.98 11.68 -0.30
CA GLN A 801 -30.93 12.80 -0.45
C GLN A 801 -32.38 12.32 -0.56
N ALA A 802 -32.62 11.23 -1.30
CA ALA A 802 -33.95 10.62 -1.42
C ALA A 802 -34.46 10.12 -0.05
N ARG A 803 -33.60 9.45 0.74
CA ARG A 803 -33.95 8.98 2.10
C ARG A 803 -34.21 10.12 3.11
N ALA A 804 -33.62 11.30 2.88
CA ALA A 804 -33.77 12.45 3.75
C ALA A 804 -35.01 13.33 3.44
N SER A 805 -35.70 13.09 2.32
CA SER A 805 -36.84 13.88 1.88
C SER A 805 -38.15 13.40 2.54
N PRO A 806 -38.92 14.27 3.23
CA PRO A 806 -40.19 13.88 3.84
C PRO A 806 -41.33 13.88 2.79
N SER A 807 -41.46 12.83 1.99
CA SER A 807 -42.65 12.57 1.15
C SER A 807 -42.71 11.08 0.80
N SER A 808 -43.55 10.26 1.42
CA SER A 808 -45.01 10.28 1.25
C SER A 808 -45.70 9.59 2.44
N ALA A 809 -46.68 10.27 3.02
CA ALA A 809 -47.72 9.63 3.80
C ALA A 809 -48.65 8.86 2.84
N GLY A 810 -48.28 7.62 2.52
CA GLY A 810 -49.13 6.65 1.86
C GLY A 810 -49.56 5.60 2.88
N THR A 811 -50.87 5.45 3.06
CA THR A 811 -51.52 4.44 3.89
C THR A 811 -50.90 3.04 3.65
N PRO A 812 -50.57 2.24 4.68
CA PRO A 812 -50.00 0.92 4.45
C PRO A 812 -51.10 -0.01 3.92
N SER A 813 -51.00 -0.41 2.65
CA SER A 813 -51.67 -1.61 2.18
C SER A 813 -50.81 -2.82 2.55
N SER A 814 -51.46 -3.81 3.16
CA SER A 814 -50.86 -5.06 3.60
C SER A 814 -50.59 -5.99 2.42
N ALA A 815 -49.32 -6.19 2.04
CA ALA A 815 -48.82 -7.44 1.45
C ALA A 815 -47.28 -7.45 1.32
N SER A 816 -46.66 -8.38 2.06
CA SER A 816 -45.36 -9.05 1.86
C SER A 816 -44.24 -8.37 1.05
N ALA A 817 -43.25 -7.84 1.77
CA ALA A 817 -41.84 -7.87 1.35
C ALA A 817 -40.96 -7.89 2.61
N SER A 818 -40.14 -8.94 2.77
CA SER A 818 -39.22 -9.11 3.89
C SER A 818 -38.08 -8.09 3.81
N SER A 819 -38.07 -7.13 4.72
CA SER A 819 -37.03 -6.10 4.82
C SER A 819 -35.84 -6.57 5.67
N SER A 820 -34.65 -6.63 5.08
CA SER A 820 -33.39 -6.49 5.82
C SER A 820 -33.22 -5.02 6.22
N GLN A 821 -33.77 -4.63 7.36
CA GLN A 821 -33.53 -3.31 7.93
C GLN A 821 -32.13 -3.25 8.55
N VAL A 822 -31.18 -2.64 7.84
CA VAL A 822 -29.92 -2.18 8.43
C VAL A 822 -30.26 -1.07 9.42
N ARG A 823 -30.27 -1.40 10.72
CA ARG A 823 -30.42 -0.40 11.79
C ARG A 823 -29.14 0.44 11.86
N MET A 824 -29.25 1.69 11.42
CA MET A 824 -28.25 2.72 11.73
C MET A 824 -28.15 2.89 13.26
N TYR A 825 -26.94 2.92 13.79
CA TYR A 825 -26.68 3.20 15.21
C TYR A 825 -27.30 4.55 15.60
N SER A 826 -28.32 4.53 16.45
CA SER A 826 -29.00 5.72 16.97
C SER A 826 -28.48 6.05 18.37
N THR A 827 -27.88 7.22 18.54
CA THR A 827 -27.42 7.79 19.81
C THR A 827 -28.29 9.01 20.16
N SER A 828 -29.38 8.82 20.90
CA SER A 828 -30.21 9.93 21.39
C SER A 828 -30.34 9.93 22.92
N ALA A 829 -29.27 10.39 23.57
CA ALA A 829 -29.25 10.97 24.93
C ALA A 829 -27.91 11.71 25.00
N VAL A 830 -27.74 13.01 25.24
CA VAL A 830 -28.39 14.00 26.11
C VAL A 830 -28.08 15.40 25.53
N ARG A 831 -29.00 16.37 25.66
CA ARG A 831 -28.88 17.75 25.15
C ARG A 831 -28.74 18.76 26.31
N ARG A 832 -27.98 19.84 26.02
CA ARG A 832 -27.95 21.21 26.59
C ARG A 832 -26.84 21.57 27.60
N ALA A 833 -25.90 22.41 27.13
CA ALA A 833 -25.51 23.67 27.76
C ALA A 833 -24.89 24.59 26.67
N ALA A 834 -25.43 25.80 26.49
CA ALA A 834 -24.92 26.79 25.55
C ALA A 834 -23.86 27.68 26.24
N ALA A 835 -22.81 28.05 25.52
CA ALA A 835 -21.82 29.03 25.97
C ALA A 835 -21.66 30.17 24.92
N PRO A 836 -21.29 31.40 25.35
CA PRO A 836 -21.53 32.64 24.63
C PRO A 836 -20.35 33.08 23.75
N ALA A 837 -20.65 33.95 22.77
CA ALA A 837 -19.70 34.52 21.82
C ALA A 837 -18.92 35.72 22.39
N ALA A 838 -17.67 35.89 21.96
CA ALA A 838 -16.86 37.12 22.11
C ALA A 838 -15.76 37.18 21.01
N PRO A 839 -15.03 38.29 20.80
CA PRO A 839 -15.32 39.26 19.74
C PRO A 839 -14.17 39.45 18.72
N GLN A 840 -14.50 40.05 17.59
CA GLN A 840 -13.57 40.45 16.53
C GLN A 840 -12.68 41.64 16.98
N GLY A 841 -11.38 41.56 16.69
CA GLY A 841 -10.44 42.67 16.85
C GLY A 841 -9.47 42.74 15.66
N ALA A 842 -9.50 43.87 14.96
CA ALA A 842 -8.60 44.21 13.85
C ALA A 842 -7.19 44.60 14.37
N SER A 843 -6.15 44.23 13.62
CA SER A 843 -4.75 44.44 13.98
C SER A 843 -4.21 45.84 13.66
N ASP A 844 -3.30 46.31 14.52
CA ASP A 844 -2.68 47.63 14.58
C ASP A 844 -1.68 47.88 13.43
N PRO A 845 -1.75 49.01 12.69
CA PRO A 845 -0.87 49.35 11.57
C PRO A 845 0.63 49.39 11.91
N ARG A 846 1.00 49.57 13.18
CA ARG A 846 2.40 49.57 13.63
C ARG A 846 3.06 48.19 13.51
N TYR A 847 2.25 47.12 13.54
CA TYR A 847 2.74 45.75 13.37
C TYR A 847 3.23 45.50 11.94
N GLU A 848 2.58 46.11 10.94
CA GLU A 848 2.94 45.95 9.53
C GLU A 848 4.22 46.72 9.18
N THR A 849 4.46 47.86 9.83
CA THR A 849 5.72 48.60 9.69
C THR A 849 6.91 47.83 10.28
N LEU A 850 6.73 47.17 11.43
CA LEU A 850 7.76 46.30 12.02
C LEU A 850 8.03 45.05 11.16
N ARG A 851 7.00 44.46 10.56
CA ARG A 851 7.13 43.32 9.65
C ARG A 851 7.99 43.63 8.41
N GLN A 852 7.85 44.82 7.84
CA GLN A 852 8.60 45.24 6.64
C GLN A 852 10.07 45.56 6.92
N ILE A 853 10.39 45.95 8.16
CA ILE A 853 11.78 46.18 8.59
C ILE A 853 12.49 44.84 8.87
N ILE A 854 11.77 43.85 9.40
CA ILE A 854 12.31 42.52 9.76
C ILE A 854 12.38 41.59 8.54
N PHE A 855 11.47 41.73 7.57
CA PHE A 855 11.44 40.96 6.33
C PHE A 855 11.44 41.89 5.11
N PRO A 856 12.59 42.45 4.71
CA PRO A 856 12.67 43.11 3.42
C PRO A 856 12.36 42.11 2.31
N PRO A 857 11.63 42.49 1.24
CA PRO A 857 11.31 41.59 0.15
C PRO A 857 12.61 41.04 -0.48
N PRO A 858 12.65 39.76 -0.86
CA PRO A 858 13.85 39.15 -1.39
C PRO A 858 14.22 39.79 -2.74
N PRO A 859 15.52 39.97 -3.04
CA PRO A 859 15.94 40.33 -4.38
C PRO A 859 15.58 39.19 -5.34
N VAL A 860 15.10 39.57 -6.53
CA VAL A 860 14.72 38.64 -7.60
C VAL A 860 15.91 37.72 -7.91
N LYS A 861 15.83 36.45 -7.51
CA LYS A 861 16.86 35.43 -7.80
C LYS A 861 16.46 34.59 -9.01
N SER A 862 17.38 34.58 -9.96
CA SER A 862 17.43 33.80 -11.19
C SER A 862 17.36 32.28 -10.99
N LYS A 863 16.90 31.58 -12.04
CA LYS A 863 16.71 30.14 -12.16
C LYS A 863 17.92 29.30 -11.69
N LYS A 864 17.60 28.14 -11.09
CA LYS A 864 18.54 27.09 -10.67
C LYS A 864 19.36 26.54 -11.86
N ASN A 865 20.66 26.34 -11.63
CA ASN A 865 21.63 25.77 -12.59
C ASN A 865 21.29 24.32 -12.96
N THR A 866 20.74 24.10 -14.16
CA THR A 866 20.77 22.82 -14.88
C THR A 866 21.62 22.99 -16.13
N ALA A 867 22.53 22.04 -16.40
CA ALA A 867 23.38 22.10 -17.59
C ALA A 867 22.53 22.04 -18.88
N PRO A 868 22.87 22.83 -19.91
CA PRO A 868 22.09 22.92 -21.15
C PRO A 868 22.09 21.60 -21.93
N THR A 869 20.93 21.23 -22.49
CA THR A 869 20.72 20.00 -23.26
C THR A 869 20.90 20.19 -24.76
N THR A 870 20.85 21.42 -25.25
CA THR A 870 21.10 21.82 -26.64
C THR A 870 22.23 22.84 -26.72
N LEU A 871 22.82 23.01 -27.90
CA LEU A 871 23.84 24.05 -28.12
C LEU A 871 23.22 25.44 -27.99
N GLU A 872 22.01 25.62 -28.50
CA GLU A 872 21.23 26.86 -28.43
C GLU A 872 20.94 27.24 -26.98
N GLY A 873 20.60 26.26 -26.12
CA GLY A 873 20.42 26.48 -24.70
C GLY A 873 21.72 26.77 -23.93
N ALA A 874 22.88 26.39 -24.49
CA ALA A 874 24.19 26.73 -23.94
C ALA A 874 24.63 28.16 -24.33
N ILE A 875 24.18 28.64 -25.48
CA ILE A 875 24.46 30.00 -25.98
C ILE A 875 23.56 31.04 -25.29
N GLY A 876 22.32 30.67 -24.94
CA GLY A 876 21.34 31.56 -24.32
C GLY A 876 20.62 32.48 -25.32
N GLU A 877 19.60 33.21 -24.87
CA GLU A 877 18.81 34.11 -25.72
C GLU A 877 19.49 35.48 -25.85
N GLY A 878 20.18 35.70 -26.98
CA GLY A 878 20.81 36.97 -27.37
C GLY A 878 21.65 36.85 -28.64
N GLN A 879 21.92 37.97 -29.33
CA GLN A 879 22.84 37.98 -30.49
C GLN A 879 24.29 37.82 -30.03
N ALA A 880 24.73 36.58 -29.83
CA ALA A 880 26.13 36.27 -29.51
C ALA A 880 27.04 36.57 -30.72
N SER A 881 28.22 37.14 -30.49
CA SER A 881 29.22 37.29 -31.54
C SER A 881 29.67 35.92 -32.05
N ARG A 882 30.14 35.84 -33.31
CA ARG A 882 30.59 34.59 -33.93
C ARG A 882 31.64 33.85 -33.10
N GLU A 883 32.53 34.59 -32.45
CA GLU A 883 33.61 34.04 -31.61
C GLU A 883 33.07 33.40 -30.31
N VAL A 884 32.05 34.01 -29.70
CA VAL A 884 31.35 33.43 -28.53
C VAL A 884 30.57 32.19 -28.94
N TYR A 885 29.89 32.20 -30.09
CA TYR A 885 29.19 31.04 -30.63
C TYR A 885 30.13 29.85 -30.85
N GLU A 886 31.29 30.08 -31.48
CA GLU A 886 32.28 29.04 -31.76
C GLU A 886 32.89 28.47 -30.46
N THR A 887 33.14 29.31 -29.46
CA THR A 887 33.66 28.89 -28.15
C THR A 887 32.66 28.02 -27.38
N VAL A 888 31.38 28.44 -27.32
CA VAL A 888 30.31 27.67 -26.67
C VAL A 888 30.06 26.36 -27.42
N ARG A 889 30.14 26.36 -28.75
CA ARG A 889 30.06 25.14 -29.58
C ARG A 889 31.13 24.12 -29.22
N ARG A 890 32.40 24.53 -29.12
CA ARG A 890 33.52 23.63 -28.75
C ARG A 890 33.34 23.09 -27.33
N ALA A 891 33.01 23.94 -26.37
CA ALA A 891 32.76 23.53 -24.98
C ALA A 891 31.59 22.52 -24.87
N TRP A 892 30.52 22.73 -25.64
CA TRP A 892 29.38 21.80 -25.69
C TRP A 892 29.77 20.45 -26.32
N GLN A 893 30.55 20.43 -27.40
CA GLN A 893 31.05 19.20 -28.02
C GLN A 893 31.94 18.39 -27.06
N LEU A 894 32.83 19.05 -26.31
CA LEU A 894 33.65 18.44 -25.26
C LEU A 894 32.80 17.82 -24.13
N LEU A 895 31.74 18.51 -23.70
CA LEU A 895 30.80 17.98 -22.70
C LEU A 895 30.07 16.73 -23.20
N GLN A 896 29.62 16.71 -24.47
CA GLN A 896 28.97 15.54 -25.06
C GLN A 896 29.93 14.35 -25.18
N ARG A 897 31.20 14.58 -25.53
CA ARG A 897 32.25 13.54 -25.53
C ARG A 897 32.43 12.92 -24.15
N ARG A 898 32.58 13.74 -23.10
CA ARG A 898 32.71 13.24 -21.71
C ARG A 898 31.50 12.41 -21.27
N LYS A 899 30.28 12.83 -21.63
CA LYS A 899 29.06 12.05 -21.37
C LYS A 899 29.06 10.71 -22.11
N ARG A 900 29.51 10.68 -23.36
CA ARG A 900 29.62 9.45 -24.16
C ARG A 900 30.67 8.49 -23.58
N GLU A 901 31.84 9.00 -23.18
CA GLU A 901 32.91 8.20 -22.56
C GLU A 901 32.48 7.65 -21.20
N GLN A 902 31.84 8.45 -20.35
CA GLN A 902 31.27 8.00 -19.08
C GLN A 902 30.20 6.93 -19.28
N PHE A 903 29.32 7.10 -20.27
CA PHE A 903 28.30 6.11 -20.60
C PHE A 903 28.91 4.79 -21.09
N ALA A 904 29.93 4.85 -21.96
CA ALA A 904 30.65 3.67 -22.43
C ALA A 904 31.34 2.93 -21.28
N ALA A 905 32.00 3.65 -20.38
CA ALA A 905 32.62 3.07 -19.19
C ALA A 905 31.59 2.42 -18.23
N GLN A 906 30.42 3.04 -18.05
CA GLN A 906 29.33 2.47 -17.26
C GLN A 906 28.74 1.21 -17.91
N LEU A 907 28.59 1.19 -19.24
CA LEU A 907 28.09 0.04 -19.99
C LEU A 907 29.03 -1.16 -19.83
N GLU A 908 30.34 -0.92 -19.92
CA GLU A 908 31.35 -1.96 -19.79
C GLU A 908 31.36 -2.54 -18.37
N LYS A 909 31.36 -1.68 -17.34
CA LYS A 909 31.31 -2.13 -15.94
C LYS A 909 30.08 -2.99 -15.65
N LYS A 910 28.91 -2.64 -16.19
CA LYS A 910 27.68 -3.43 -16.01
C LYS A 910 27.70 -4.77 -16.76
N ARG A 911 28.32 -4.83 -17.94
CA ARG A 911 28.49 -6.08 -18.69
C ARG A 911 29.37 -7.06 -17.92
N VAL A 912 30.45 -6.58 -17.31
CA VAL A 912 31.33 -7.39 -16.46
C VAL A 912 30.55 -7.97 -15.27
N LEU A 913 29.85 -7.12 -14.50
CA LEU A 913 29.05 -7.56 -13.35
C LEU A 913 27.95 -8.56 -13.70
N LEU A 914 27.27 -8.38 -14.84
CA LEU A 914 26.25 -9.33 -15.31
C LEU A 914 26.87 -10.68 -15.69
N ASN A 915 28.05 -10.67 -16.31
CA ASN A 915 28.75 -11.90 -16.67
C ASN A 915 29.25 -12.64 -15.44
N GLU A 916 29.73 -11.93 -14.42
CA GLU A 916 30.10 -12.48 -13.11
C GLU A 916 28.88 -13.11 -12.44
N ALA A 917 27.76 -12.39 -12.31
CA ALA A 917 26.53 -12.93 -11.71
C ALA A 917 25.97 -14.17 -12.43
N VAL A 918 26.10 -14.23 -13.76
CA VAL A 918 25.72 -15.42 -14.55
C VAL A 918 26.68 -16.59 -14.32
N GLN A 919 27.97 -16.31 -14.09
CA GLN A 919 28.95 -17.33 -13.72
C GLN A 919 28.72 -17.85 -12.30
N ASP A 920 28.42 -16.97 -11.35
CA ASP A 920 28.12 -17.33 -9.96
C ASP A 920 26.85 -18.20 -9.91
N LEU A 921 25.78 -17.81 -10.59
CA LEU A 921 24.56 -18.64 -10.72
C LEU A 921 24.87 -20.03 -11.28
N ARG A 922 25.82 -20.14 -12.22
CA ARG A 922 26.23 -21.43 -12.80
C ARG A 922 27.02 -22.29 -11.82
N GLN A 923 27.76 -21.68 -10.89
CA GLN A 923 28.59 -22.37 -9.91
C GLN A 923 27.80 -22.74 -8.63
N GLU A 924 26.98 -21.82 -8.13
CA GLU A 924 26.25 -21.95 -6.87
C GLU A 924 24.98 -22.80 -7.00
N ASP A 925 24.27 -22.70 -8.13
CA ASP A 925 23.07 -23.48 -8.41
C ASP A 925 23.06 -23.96 -9.86
N ALA A 926 23.92 -24.94 -10.14
CA ALA A 926 24.01 -25.56 -11.45
C ALA A 926 22.68 -26.17 -11.91
N ALA A 927 21.78 -26.55 -10.99
CA ALA A 927 20.46 -27.07 -11.30
C ALA A 927 19.50 -25.96 -11.76
N LEU A 928 19.45 -24.82 -11.07
CA LEU A 928 18.68 -23.63 -11.46
C LEU A 928 19.24 -22.97 -12.72
N PHE A 929 20.56 -22.85 -12.85
CA PHE A 929 21.20 -22.41 -14.09
C PHE A 929 20.80 -23.31 -15.26
N LYS A 930 20.88 -24.64 -15.04
CA LYS A 930 20.48 -25.64 -16.03
C LYS A 930 18.98 -25.58 -16.29
N HIS A 931 18.12 -25.35 -15.30
CA HIS A 931 16.67 -25.26 -15.43
C HIS A 931 16.22 -23.96 -16.11
N ALA A 932 16.86 -22.83 -15.81
CA ALA A 932 16.71 -21.55 -16.50
C ALA A 932 17.19 -21.62 -17.96
N ALA A 933 18.24 -22.41 -18.22
CA ALA A 933 18.68 -22.74 -19.56
C ALA A 933 17.79 -23.81 -20.24
N GLN A 934 17.15 -24.72 -19.50
CA GLN A 934 16.37 -25.89 -19.98
C GLN A 934 14.85 -25.68 -20.07
N TYR A 935 14.28 -24.64 -19.45
CA TYR A 935 12.91 -24.18 -19.76
C TYR A 935 12.74 -23.72 -21.23
N SER A 936 13.79 -23.91 -22.01
CA SER A 936 13.95 -23.73 -23.45
C SER A 936 13.75 -25.02 -24.27
N ALA A 937 13.26 -26.13 -23.70
CA ALA A 937 13.00 -27.34 -24.47
C ALA A 937 11.71 -27.21 -25.35
N PRO A 938 11.75 -27.57 -26.65
CA PRO A 938 10.68 -27.32 -27.61
C PRO A 938 9.39 -28.15 -27.43
N THR A 939 9.25 -28.96 -26.37
CA THR A 939 8.22 -30.01 -26.27
C THR A 939 6.99 -29.67 -25.41
N LYS A 940 6.83 -28.44 -24.92
CA LYS A 940 5.61 -27.99 -24.20
C LYS A 940 5.04 -26.67 -24.74
N ARG A 941 4.84 -26.57 -26.06
CA ARG A 941 4.19 -25.39 -26.68
C ARG A 941 2.75 -25.72 -27.06
N ASN A 942 1.82 -24.80 -26.76
CA ASN A 942 0.42 -24.94 -27.16
C ASN A 942 0.28 -24.93 -28.70
N VAL A 943 -0.88 -25.38 -29.19
CA VAL A 943 -1.16 -25.57 -30.63
C VAL A 943 -1.08 -24.26 -31.42
N GLU A 944 -1.53 -23.16 -30.82
CA GLU A 944 -1.54 -21.81 -31.41
C GLU A 944 -0.13 -21.28 -31.67
N GLU A 945 0.80 -21.54 -30.76
CA GLU A 945 2.19 -21.11 -30.88
C GLU A 945 2.98 -21.98 -31.86
N GLN A 946 2.58 -23.25 -32.03
CA GLN A 946 3.09 -24.11 -33.10
C GLN A 946 2.60 -23.65 -34.48
N GLU A 947 1.33 -23.22 -34.60
CA GLU A 947 0.79 -22.64 -35.83
C GLU A 947 1.44 -21.30 -36.19
N ARG A 948 1.71 -20.46 -35.18
CA ARG A 948 2.40 -19.18 -35.38
C ARG A 948 3.83 -19.38 -35.87
N LEU A 949 4.52 -20.40 -35.37
CA LEU A 949 5.86 -20.77 -35.83
C LEU A 949 5.86 -21.42 -37.22
N LYS A 950 4.82 -22.19 -37.56
CA LYS A 950 4.57 -22.67 -38.94
C LYS A 950 4.39 -21.50 -39.92
N LYS A 951 3.58 -20.51 -39.54
CA LYS A 951 3.36 -19.28 -40.33
C LYS A 951 4.63 -18.43 -40.49
N LEU A 952 5.59 -18.56 -39.58
CA LEU A 952 6.89 -17.87 -39.61
C LEU A 952 8.03 -18.70 -40.21
N GLY A 953 7.77 -19.93 -40.68
CA GLY A 953 8.77 -20.82 -41.30
C GLY A 953 9.79 -21.43 -40.33
N LEU A 954 9.45 -21.55 -39.04
CA LEU A 954 10.39 -21.88 -37.95
C LEU A 954 10.10 -23.22 -37.24
N THR A 955 9.41 -24.16 -37.90
CA THR A 955 9.31 -25.54 -37.42
C THR A 955 10.47 -26.41 -37.92
N PRO A 956 11.03 -27.32 -37.11
CA PRO A 956 11.91 -28.36 -37.62
C PRO A 956 11.06 -29.33 -38.43
N GLY A 957 11.18 -29.28 -39.76
CA GLY A 957 10.58 -30.27 -40.64
C GLY A 957 11.20 -31.64 -40.40
N SER A 958 10.34 -32.65 -40.29
CA SER A 958 10.69 -34.05 -40.54
C SER A 958 11.47 -34.15 -41.85
N ALA A 959 12.55 -34.93 -41.82
CA ALA A 959 13.47 -35.16 -42.93
C ALA A 959 12.74 -35.41 -44.26
N GLY A 960 13.09 -34.62 -45.27
CA GLY A 960 12.69 -34.77 -46.66
C GLY A 960 13.54 -33.86 -47.53
N ASN A 961 14.53 -34.46 -48.19
CA ASN A 961 15.44 -33.95 -49.23
C ASN A 961 15.17 -32.53 -49.76
N GLU A 962 16.04 -31.58 -49.43
CA GLU A 962 16.54 -30.54 -50.36
C GLU A 962 17.68 -29.74 -49.70
N ALA A 963 18.68 -29.35 -50.50
CA ALA A 963 20.03 -28.98 -50.07
C ALA A 963 20.13 -27.73 -49.16
N GLU A 964 20.65 -27.89 -47.93
CA GLU A 964 20.94 -26.78 -47.01
C GLU A 964 22.17 -25.96 -47.47
N ALA A 965 21.98 -24.66 -47.69
CA ALA A 965 23.07 -23.71 -47.91
C ALA A 965 23.94 -23.51 -46.64
N PRO A 966 25.28 -23.37 -46.75
CA PRO A 966 26.16 -23.27 -45.59
C PRO A 966 26.08 -21.86 -44.98
N GLY A 967 25.29 -21.70 -43.91
CA GLY A 967 25.22 -20.44 -43.15
C GLY A 967 24.04 -20.32 -42.18
N SER A 968 22.95 -21.07 -42.40
CA SER A 968 21.73 -20.94 -41.60
C SER A 968 21.90 -21.46 -40.16
N ARG A 969 22.61 -22.58 -39.96
CA ARG A 969 22.82 -23.19 -38.63
C ARG A 969 23.62 -22.29 -37.66
N THR A 970 24.57 -21.50 -38.16
CA THR A 970 25.43 -20.65 -37.34
C THR A 970 24.67 -19.41 -36.85
N ILE A 971 23.81 -18.84 -37.69
CA ILE A 971 22.96 -17.68 -37.35
C ILE A 971 21.89 -18.07 -36.33
N VAL A 972 21.27 -19.26 -36.48
CA VAL A 972 20.27 -19.79 -35.54
C VAL A 972 20.90 -20.07 -34.17
N LYS A 973 22.08 -20.69 -34.11
CA LYS A 973 22.81 -20.90 -32.84
C LYS A 973 23.22 -19.59 -32.17
N ARG A 974 23.66 -18.59 -32.94
CA ARG A 974 24.05 -17.27 -32.42
C ARG A 974 22.85 -16.51 -31.86
N ARG A 975 21.69 -16.54 -32.54
CA ARG A 975 20.44 -15.94 -32.06
C ARG A 975 19.87 -16.64 -30.82
N ALA A 976 19.94 -17.97 -30.76
CA ALA A 976 19.54 -18.74 -29.58
C ALA A 976 20.41 -18.39 -28.35
N ARG A 977 21.72 -18.23 -28.54
CA ARG A 977 22.66 -17.84 -27.47
C ARG A 977 22.41 -16.41 -26.96
N VAL A 978 22.14 -15.46 -27.87
CA VAL A 978 21.80 -14.07 -27.51
C VAL A 978 20.45 -13.98 -26.80
N MET A 979 19.44 -14.76 -27.21
CA MET A 979 18.14 -14.81 -26.52
C MET A 979 18.24 -15.46 -25.15
N ALA A 980 19.03 -16.53 -25.00
CA ALA A 980 19.30 -17.15 -23.71
C ALA A 980 20.04 -16.19 -22.75
N GLN A 981 21.04 -15.45 -23.25
CA GLN A 981 21.71 -14.40 -22.46
C GLN A 981 20.76 -13.26 -22.06
N THR A 982 19.90 -12.81 -22.98
CA THR A 982 18.94 -11.72 -22.70
C THR A 982 17.91 -12.15 -21.65
N ARG A 983 17.48 -13.42 -21.64
CA ARG A 983 16.51 -13.96 -20.65
C ARG A 983 17.17 -14.32 -19.32
N LEU A 984 18.40 -14.84 -19.30
CA LEU A 984 19.19 -14.95 -18.06
C LEU A 984 19.37 -13.57 -17.40
N ALA A 985 19.61 -12.52 -18.19
CA ALA A 985 19.69 -11.15 -17.68
C ALA A 985 18.35 -10.64 -17.07
N THR A 986 17.20 -11.22 -17.42
CA THR A 986 15.91 -10.88 -16.78
C THR A 986 15.69 -11.54 -15.43
N MET A 987 16.50 -12.53 -15.05
CA MET A 987 16.48 -13.14 -13.72
C MET A 987 17.22 -12.28 -12.69
N PHE A 988 18.16 -11.44 -13.13
CA PHE A 988 18.89 -10.54 -12.26
C PHE A 988 18.17 -9.18 -12.11
N PRO A 989 18.34 -8.47 -10.98
CA PRO A 989 17.78 -7.14 -10.74
C PRO A 989 18.03 -6.16 -11.91
N ARG A 990 17.10 -5.22 -12.11
CA ARG A 990 17.11 -4.28 -13.25
C ARG A 990 18.38 -3.43 -13.31
N GLU A 991 19.04 -3.25 -12.17
CA GLU A 991 20.25 -2.48 -11.96
C GLU A 991 21.49 -3.15 -12.58
N LEU A 992 21.51 -4.49 -12.65
CA LEU A 992 22.54 -5.31 -13.31
C LEU A 992 22.30 -5.43 -14.83
N ARG A 993 21.15 -4.96 -15.33
CA ARG A 993 20.83 -4.93 -16.76
C ARG A 993 21.49 -3.73 -17.41
N ALA A 994 21.93 -3.90 -18.66
CA ALA A 994 22.41 -2.78 -19.47
C ALA A 994 21.30 -1.73 -19.61
N PRO A 995 21.57 -0.43 -19.40
CA PRO A 995 20.57 0.62 -19.58
C PRO A 995 20.12 0.68 -21.04
N THR A 996 18.81 0.71 -21.27
CA THR A 996 18.23 1.18 -22.54
C THR A 996 18.17 2.71 -22.52
N LEU A 997 19.33 3.35 -22.57
CA LEU A 997 19.39 4.73 -23.06
C LEU A 997 19.38 4.63 -24.59
N THR A 998 18.27 5.02 -25.20
CA THR A 998 18.22 5.22 -26.65
C THR A 998 19.27 6.27 -26.98
N PRO A 999 20.28 5.98 -27.83
CA PRO A 999 21.18 7.04 -28.31
C PRO A 999 20.34 8.17 -28.92
N PRO A 1000 20.82 9.43 -28.89
CA PRO A 1000 20.11 10.53 -29.52
C PRO A 1000 19.74 10.14 -30.96
N THR A 1001 18.51 10.39 -31.37
CA THR A 1001 17.94 9.99 -32.68
C THR A 1001 18.77 10.45 -33.89
N LYS A 1002 19.64 11.46 -33.71
CA LYS A 1002 20.56 12.00 -34.74
C LYS A 1002 22.00 11.48 -34.64
N GLY A 1003 22.28 10.51 -33.78
CA GLY A 1003 23.65 10.09 -33.45
C GLY A 1003 24.39 11.12 -32.60
N TRP A 1004 25.55 10.74 -32.09
CA TRP A 1004 26.47 11.71 -31.49
C TRP A 1004 27.10 12.53 -32.61
N PRO A 1005 27.19 13.87 -32.50
CA PRO A 1005 27.79 14.68 -33.55
C PRO A 1005 29.22 14.22 -33.87
N PRO A 1006 29.64 14.21 -35.15
CA PRO A 1006 31.00 13.87 -35.52
C PRO A 1006 31.98 14.86 -34.90
N TYR A 1007 33.10 14.34 -34.39
CA TYR A 1007 34.18 15.11 -33.80
C TYR A 1007 35.39 15.02 -34.71
N THR A 1008 35.97 16.17 -35.04
CA THR A 1008 37.26 16.29 -35.73
C THR A 1008 38.34 16.68 -34.71
N PRO A 1009 39.49 15.99 -34.65
CA PRO A 1009 40.57 16.32 -33.71
C PRO A 1009 41.14 17.75 -33.83
N GLN A 1010 40.77 18.47 -34.89
CA GLN A 1010 41.16 19.86 -35.15
C GLN A 1010 40.25 20.89 -34.44
N ASP A 1011 39.21 20.45 -33.73
CA ASP A 1011 38.31 21.30 -32.92
C ASP A 1011 38.75 21.45 -31.44
N GLU A 1012 39.85 20.80 -31.03
CA GLU A 1012 40.58 21.02 -29.76
C GLU A 1012 41.32 22.36 -29.76
#